data_AF-A0A8D8ZKR8-F1
#
_entry.id   AF-A0A8D8ZKR8-F1
#
_cell.length_a   1.000
_cell.length_b   1.000
_cell.length_c   1.000
_cell.angle_alpha   90.00
_cell.angle_beta   90.00
_cell.angle_gamma   90.00
#
_symmetry.space_group_name_H-M   'P 1'
#
loop_
_entity.id
_entity.type
_entity.pdbx_description
1 polymer ?
#
loop_
_entity_poly.entity_id
_entity_poly.type
_entity_poly.pdbx_seq_one_letter_code
_entity_poly.pdbx_strand_id
1 'polypeptide(L)'
;MHFAQNVSREPDGRYMIKLPFKSNVQELGESKARAVARLRTIEKGLNQCESNKQQYFDFMKEYSDLGHMSKVSNTIDWSENLPHFYLPHHSVIRESSTTTRLRVVFHGSAKSTNGNSINNMLMVGPGLQESIFSLLIRFRKYKVVLKDDCEKMYRQIWIHPEHEIFGEFASGWRKFHSQLHFLNDIKIVRNVAPFSTNEVHTLELHGFSDASESAYAACVYVRILSHDKEVACNLLCAKSRVAPLKQVSLPRLELCAAVLLAKLLSQVQESWRGKIDSCHAWTDSMIVLDWLRQEPRKWKTFVANRVSQIHELYDPNIWYHVSSDENPADVASRGISGDLLSKHSMWWHGPHWLKSEDISEMTKKGKCQFSECENIEKRKIKTVSLLTQDTYSKIELWNTMSSFTKMVRLVAWCLRFANNASRGRVNGNIMKSKYLEAAEIRNAKLKLVKMVQGEAFQEDLLHIKKHGCVKNKSAIKSLNPFIDSDGILKVGGRLRNSDLSDEAKHQILLPNNHNFTKRLVEFLHEKYVHAGPNLLLAHIRQEYWVIKGLNLAKKVFHGCLSCFRANPSRMIPTQMMGDLPAKRVKPNFPFSTCGVDYAGPFMVKRMGGRYNVLFKAYVALFVCFSTKAFHIEVVSDLTTNAFLDALRRFVSRRGKPSDIYSDNGTNFVGCDNLLRKFIKELQNDEEFCVYFANEEITWHFNPANSPHMGGLWECGVKTVKSNLKRVIGDQSLSFEQLSTTLALIEATLNSRPLTPVSNDANDLDVLTPGHFLIGRPLTAVPEPNVPMIANNRLQRWALSRKIQQDFWKRWSLEYLNTLTQRFKWQFSEDNIKPGVVVLVRDDNLPPGKWKLGRVCQVSPGDDDLVRVVSVRTSSGLIKRAVSRVVPLPMDD
;
A
#
# COMPACT_ATOMS: atom_id res chain seq x y z
N MET A 1 -1.71 0.30 34.40
CA MET A 1 -2.86 1.17 34.71
C MET A 1 -4.16 0.76 34.02
N HIS A 2 -4.18 0.22 32.79
CA HIS A 2 -5.44 -0.19 32.14
C HIS A 2 -6.25 -1.26 32.92
N PHE A 3 -5.60 -2.35 33.36
CA PHE A 3 -6.27 -3.43 34.11
C PHE A 3 -6.89 -2.96 35.44
N ALA A 4 -6.16 -2.16 36.22
CA ALA A 4 -6.66 -1.63 37.51
C ALA A 4 -7.85 -0.65 37.37
N GLN A 5 -8.04 -0.07 36.17
CA GLN A 5 -9.09 0.91 35.89
C GLN A 5 -10.31 0.32 35.17
N ASN A 6 -10.20 -0.91 34.64
CA ASN A 6 -11.19 -1.50 33.73
C ASN A 6 -11.62 -2.92 34.14
N VAL A 7 -11.26 -3.34 35.35
CA VAL A 7 -11.65 -4.62 35.94
C VAL A 7 -12.26 -4.36 37.31
N SER A 8 -13.49 -4.80 37.52
CA SER A 8 -14.16 -4.85 38.81
C SER A 8 -14.44 -6.29 39.19
N ARG A 9 -14.71 -6.53 40.48
CA ARG A 9 -15.14 -7.82 40.99
C ARG A 9 -16.55 -7.67 41.53
N GLU A 10 -17.46 -8.49 41.02
CA GLU A 10 -18.85 -8.50 41.43
C GLU A 10 -19.02 -9.20 42.80
N PRO A 11 -20.12 -8.94 43.53
CA PRO A 11 -20.38 -9.56 44.84
C PRO A 11 -20.45 -11.09 44.80
N ASP A 12 -20.77 -11.69 43.65
CA ASP A 12 -20.77 -13.15 43.43
C ASP A 12 -19.36 -13.73 43.21
N GLY A 13 -18.33 -12.87 43.24
CA GLY A 13 -16.92 -13.22 43.12
C GLY A 13 -16.39 -13.23 41.68
N ARG A 14 -17.24 -13.01 40.67
CA ARG A 14 -16.85 -12.96 39.26
C ARG A 14 -16.17 -11.65 38.90
N TYR A 15 -15.35 -11.68 37.85
CA TYR A 15 -14.68 -10.48 37.34
C TYR A 15 -15.51 -9.85 36.23
N MET A 16 -15.71 -8.54 36.26
CA MET A 16 -16.30 -7.77 35.16
C MET A 16 -15.22 -6.91 34.49
N ILE A 17 -15.10 -7.01 33.15
CA ILE A 17 -14.02 -6.37 32.39
C ILE A 17 -14.54 -5.51 31.22
N LYS A 18 -13.88 -4.38 30.93
CA LYS A 18 -14.10 -3.62 29.68
C LYS A 18 -13.20 -4.16 28.56
N LEU A 19 -13.73 -4.23 27.32
CA LEU A 19 -12.95 -4.66 26.16
C LEU A 19 -11.82 -3.65 25.82
N PRO A 20 -10.59 -4.11 25.56
CA PRO A 20 -9.46 -3.23 25.29
C PRO A 20 -9.41 -2.82 23.81
N PHE A 21 -10.04 -1.70 23.45
CA PHE A 21 -10.01 -1.18 22.08
C PHE A 21 -8.72 -0.39 21.78
N LYS A 22 -8.15 -0.60 20.58
CA LYS A 22 -6.99 0.11 19.99
C LYS A 22 -7.33 1.52 19.52
N SER A 23 -8.57 1.74 19.09
CA SER A 23 -9.08 3.00 18.51
C SER A 23 -10.54 3.22 18.90
N ASN A 24 -11.13 4.37 18.55
CA ASN A 24 -12.50 4.71 18.92
C ASN A 24 -13.49 3.72 18.27
N VAL A 25 -14.35 3.09 19.08
CA VAL A 25 -15.37 2.12 18.65
C VAL A 25 -16.35 2.73 17.63
N GLN A 26 -16.50 4.05 17.61
CA GLN A 26 -17.26 4.80 16.60
C GLN A 26 -16.72 4.66 15.16
N GLU A 27 -15.51 4.11 14.99
CA GLU A 27 -14.93 3.77 13.69
C GLU A 27 -15.42 2.41 13.16
N LEU A 28 -16.31 1.69 13.86
CA LEU A 28 -16.97 0.50 13.32
C LEU A 28 -18.14 0.93 12.44
N GLY A 29 -18.21 0.35 11.25
CA GLY A 29 -19.31 0.59 10.32
C GLY A 29 -20.51 -0.33 10.59
N GLU A 30 -21.58 -0.13 9.83
CA GLU A 30 -22.76 -0.98 9.85
C GLU A 30 -22.45 -2.45 9.56
N SER A 31 -23.12 -3.34 10.29
CA SER A 31 -22.91 -4.81 10.24
C SER A 31 -24.22 -5.62 10.21
N LYS A 32 -25.36 -4.99 10.53
CA LYS A 32 -26.68 -5.63 10.64
C LYS A 32 -27.11 -6.40 9.40
N ALA A 33 -27.05 -5.75 8.23
CA ALA A 33 -27.50 -6.35 6.97
C ALA A 33 -26.76 -7.66 6.65
N ARG A 34 -25.45 -7.70 6.96
CA ARG A 34 -24.62 -8.90 6.78
C ARG A 34 -24.97 -9.98 7.80
N ALA A 35 -25.19 -9.61 9.06
CA ALA A 35 -25.58 -10.54 10.12
C ALA A 35 -26.97 -11.18 9.84
N VAL A 36 -27.95 -10.38 9.42
CA VAL A 36 -29.31 -10.85 9.09
C VAL A 36 -29.29 -11.78 7.88
N ALA A 37 -28.53 -11.45 6.83
CA ALA A 37 -28.38 -12.35 5.67
C ALA A 37 -27.80 -13.72 6.07
N ARG A 38 -26.88 -13.72 7.04
CA ARG A 38 -26.27 -14.91 7.64
C ARG A 38 -27.31 -15.72 8.43
N LEU A 39 -28.06 -15.09 9.32
CA LEU A 39 -29.13 -15.72 10.11
C LEU A 39 -30.17 -16.41 9.22
N ARG A 40 -30.69 -15.72 8.20
CA ARG A 40 -31.64 -16.29 7.22
C ARG A 40 -31.08 -17.52 6.50
N THR A 41 -29.77 -17.60 6.34
CA THR A 41 -29.10 -18.76 5.75
C THR A 41 -29.02 -19.93 6.74
N ILE A 42 -28.79 -19.67 8.03
CA ILE A 42 -28.83 -20.69 9.09
C ILE A 42 -30.24 -21.27 9.19
N GLU A 43 -31.26 -20.42 9.28
CA GLU A 43 -32.66 -20.85 9.45
C GLU A 43 -33.09 -21.80 8.33
N LYS A 44 -32.74 -21.46 7.08
CA LYS A 44 -32.95 -22.33 5.92
C LYS A 44 -32.26 -23.69 6.07
N GLY A 45 -31.06 -23.72 6.65
CA GLY A 45 -30.30 -24.96 6.87
C GLY A 45 -30.79 -25.78 8.07
N LEU A 46 -31.21 -25.14 9.18
CA LEU A 46 -31.75 -25.83 10.34
C LEU A 46 -33.13 -26.43 10.06
N ASN A 47 -33.94 -25.79 9.21
CA ASN A 47 -35.22 -26.32 8.77
C ASN A 47 -35.11 -27.61 7.92
N GLN A 48 -33.89 -28.00 7.51
CA GLN A 48 -33.65 -29.26 6.81
C GLN A 48 -33.34 -30.43 7.77
N CYS A 49 -33.08 -30.19 9.06
CA CYS A 49 -32.78 -31.24 10.04
C CYS A 49 -33.23 -30.84 11.46
N GLU A 50 -34.32 -31.46 11.93
CA GLU A 50 -34.97 -31.11 13.19
C GLU A 50 -34.06 -31.37 14.42
N SER A 51 -33.23 -32.42 14.39
CA SER A 51 -32.27 -32.70 15.47
C SER A 51 -31.25 -31.57 15.65
N ASN A 52 -30.74 -31.02 14.54
CA ASN A 52 -29.75 -29.94 14.60
C ASN A 52 -30.39 -28.62 15.03
N LYS A 53 -31.65 -28.41 14.65
CA LYS A 53 -32.46 -27.27 15.08
C LYS A 53 -32.73 -27.32 16.59
N GLN A 54 -33.06 -28.48 17.14
CA GLN A 54 -33.26 -28.65 18.58
C GLN A 54 -31.96 -28.41 19.36
N GLN A 55 -30.85 -29.05 18.96
CA GLN A 55 -29.56 -28.83 19.62
C GLN A 55 -29.06 -27.38 19.54
N TYR A 56 -29.38 -26.68 18.45
CA TYR A 56 -29.09 -25.26 18.30
C TYR A 56 -29.92 -24.42 19.28
N PHE A 57 -31.21 -24.73 19.40
CA PHE A 57 -32.10 -24.09 20.35
C PHE A 57 -31.64 -24.33 21.79
N ASP A 58 -31.30 -25.56 22.15
CA ASP A 58 -30.83 -25.94 23.48
C ASP A 58 -29.55 -25.19 23.85
N PHE A 59 -28.60 -25.04 22.92
CA PHE A 59 -27.39 -24.24 23.13
C PHE A 59 -27.70 -22.76 23.39
N MET A 60 -28.57 -22.15 22.58
CA MET A 60 -28.96 -20.74 22.75
C MET A 60 -29.72 -20.52 24.05
N LYS A 61 -30.56 -21.50 24.43
CA LYS A 61 -31.29 -21.52 25.69
C LYS A 61 -30.34 -21.64 26.88
N GLU A 62 -29.35 -22.54 26.86
CA GLU A 62 -28.33 -22.67 27.91
C GLU A 62 -27.58 -21.33 28.11
N TYR A 63 -27.25 -20.63 27.02
CA TYR A 63 -26.62 -19.31 27.09
C TYR A 63 -27.52 -18.26 27.74
N SER A 64 -28.82 -18.28 27.43
CA SER A 64 -29.80 -17.37 28.02
C SER A 64 -30.05 -17.69 29.50
N ASP A 65 -30.23 -18.96 29.84
CA ASP A 65 -30.52 -19.43 31.21
C ASP A 65 -29.34 -19.16 32.15
N LEU A 66 -28.11 -19.22 31.65
CA LEU A 66 -26.89 -18.89 32.40
C LEU A 66 -26.57 -17.37 32.40
N GLY A 67 -27.41 -16.54 31.81
CA GLY A 67 -27.23 -15.09 31.78
C GLY A 67 -26.09 -14.60 30.89
N HIS A 68 -25.57 -15.44 29.99
CA HIS A 68 -24.52 -15.07 29.04
C HIS A 68 -25.05 -14.35 27.79
N MET A 69 -26.37 -14.32 27.61
CA MET A 69 -27.07 -13.48 26.65
C MET A 69 -28.40 -13.04 27.24
N SER A 70 -28.88 -11.88 26.81
CA SER A 70 -30.21 -11.39 27.16
C SER A 70 -30.99 -11.02 25.90
N LYS A 71 -32.32 -11.11 25.95
CA LYS A 71 -33.16 -10.61 24.88
C LYS A 71 -33.07 -9.09 24.87
N VAL A 72 -32.60 -8.53 23.76
CA VAL A 72 -32.57 -7.08 23.55
C VAL A 72 -34.00 -6.52 23.67
N SER A 73 -34.21 -5.55 24.55
CA SER A 73 -35.52 -4.92 24.71
C SER A 73 -35.80 -3.97 23.54
N ASN A 74 -37.04 -3.97 23.05
CA ASN A 74 -37.48 -3.06 21.98
C ASN A 74 -37.57 -1.59 22.44
N THR A 75 -37.30 -1.32 23.72
CA THR A 75 -37.34 0.01 24.35
C THR A 75 -35.98 0.67 24.46
N ILE A 76 -34.88 0.00 24.07
CA ILE A 76 -33.57 0.64 23.96
C ILE A 76 -33.60 1.54 22.74
N ASP A 77 -33.58 2.86 22.98
CA ASP A 77 -33.50 3.86 21.93
C ASP A 77 -32.07 3.92 21.40
N TRP A 78 -31.79 3.12 20.37
CA TRP A 78 -30.49 3.09 19.69
C TRP A 78 -30.17 4.38 18.92
N SER A 79 -31.04 5.41 19.00
CA SER A 79 -30.86 6.72 18.38
C SER A 79 -29.85 7.61 19.10
N GLU A 80 -29.45 7.30 20.33
CA GLU A 80 -28.33 7.96 21.01
C GLU A 80 -27.00 7.26 20.70
N ASN A 81 -26.29 7.69 19.65
CA ASN A 81 -24.83 7.67 19.42
C ASN A 81 -23.92 6.51 19.94
N LEU A 82 -24.46 5.37 20.36
CA LEU A 82 -23.69 4.25 20.89
C LEU A 82 -23.31 3.32 19.74
N PRO A 83 -22.00 3.13 19.49
CA PRO A 83 -21.54 2.29 18.40
C PRO A 83 -21.87 0.82 18.71
N HIS A 84 -22.63 0.19 17.83
CA HIS A 84 -23.09 -1.19 17.99
C HIS A 84 -22.71 -2.04 16.77
N PHE A 85 -22.41 -3.32 17.00
CA PHE A 85 -21.95 -4.23 15.96
C PHE A 85 -22.70 -5.55 16.03
N TYR A 86 -23.26 -6.00 14.91
CA TYR A 86 -23.96 -7.28 14.79
C TYR A 86 -22.99 -8.34 14.31
N LEU A 87 -22.57 -9.25 15.20
CA LEU A 87 -21.75 -10.37 14.80
C LEU A 87 -22.64 -11.41 14.05
N PRO A 88 -22.22 -11.88 12.86
CA PRO A 88 -23.00 -12.88 12.10
C PRO A 88 -22.74 -14.29 12.62
N HIS A 89 -23.74 -15.15 12.94
CA HIS A 89 -23.57 -16.47 13.60
C HIS A 89 -23.85 -17.79 12.90
N HIS A 90 -23.34 -18.91 13.48
CA HIS A 90 -23.54 -20.30 13.02
C HIS A 90 -23.29 -21.34 14.09
N SER A 91 -23.90 -22.50 13.88
CA SER A 91 -23.57 -23.76 14.53
C SER A 91 -22.41 -24.50 13.86
N VAL A 92 -21.55 -25.06 14.71
CA VAL A 92 -20.57 -26.10 14.40
C VAL A 92 -20.99 -27.36 15.12
N ILE A 93 -21.18 -28.43 14.37
CA ILE A 93 -21.51 -29.75 14.91
C ILE A 93 -20.23 -30.55 15.05
N ARG A 94 -20.00 -31.12 16.23
CA ARG A 94 -18.92 -32.05 16.56
C ARG A 94 -19.55 -33.37 16.99
N GLU A 95 -19.79 -34.24 16.02
CA GLU A 95 -20.43 -35.56 16.23
C GLU A 95 -19.64 -36.45 17.20
N SER A 96 -18.32 -36.24 17.31
CA SER A 96 -17.41 -36.96 18.23
C SER A 96 -17.40 -36.45 19.68
N SER A 97 -18.14 -35.37 19.98
CA SER A 97 -18.20 -34.79 21.33
C SER A 97 -19.21 -35.53 22.20
N THR A 98 -18.76 -36.12 23.30
CA THR A 98 -19.63 -36.80 24.28
C THR A 98 -20.47 -35.84 25.12
N THR A 99 -20.05 -34.58 25.26
CA THR A 99 -20.68 -33.60 26.17
C THR A 99 -21.43 -32.46 25.44
N THR A 100 -20.92 -31.96 24.31
CA THR A 100 -21.58 -30.88 23.53
C THR A 100 -21.46 -31.15 22.03
N ARG A 101 -22.49 -31.77 21.45
CA ARG A 101 -22.54 -32.14 20.02
C ARG A 101 -22.66 -30.94 19.08
N LEU A 102 -23.30 -29.86 19.53
CA LEU A 102 -23.44 -28.62 18.76
C LEU A 102 -22.90 -27.44 19.57
N ARG A 103 -22.14 -26.55 18.91
CA ARG A 103 -21.66 -25.29 19.48
C ARG A 103 -21.96 -24.14 18.54
N VAL A 104 -22.39 -22.99 19.06
CA VAL A 104 -22.49 -21.75 18.26
C VAL A 104 -21.20 -20.96 18.46
N VAL A 105 -20.55 -20.53 17.37
CA VAL A 105 -19.19 -19.94 17.43
C VAL A 105 -19.21 -18.52 16.97
N PHE A 106 -18.71 -17.51 17.70
CA PHE A 106 -18.98 -16.09 17.46
C PHE A 106 -17.94 -15.25 16.60
N HIS A 107 -18.25 -14.71 15.39
CA HIS A 107 -17.30 -14.22 14.33
C HIS A 107 -16.73 -12.81 14.49
N GLY A 108 -15.83 -12.61 15.45
CA GLY A 108 -15.17 -11.31 15.67
C GLY A 108 -14.45 -10.73 14.43
N SER A 109 -14.05 -11.55 13.47
CA SER A 109 -13.31 -11.11 12.27
C SER A 109 -14.20 -10.61 11.12
N ALA A 110 -15.53 -10.66 11.26
CA ALA A 110 -16.43 -10.17 10.22
C ALA A 110 -16.25 -8.66 10.00
N LYS A 111 -16.11 -8.23 8.73
CA LYS A 111 -15.92 -6.80 8.41
C LYS A 111 -17.25 -6.04 8.39
N SER A 112 -17.28 -4.81 8.90
CA SER A 112 -18.34 -3.83 8.66
C SER A 112 -18.26 -3.20 7.27
N THR A 113 -19.22 -2.32 6.94
CA THR A 113 -19.26 -1.54 5.68
C THR A 113 -18.01 -0.73 5.37
N ASN A 114 -17.26 -0.30 6.40
CA ASN A 114 -15.99 0.43 6.25
C ASN A 114 -14.74 -0.46 6.25
N GLY A 115 -14.89 -1.78 6.28
CA GLY A 115 -13.78 -2.74 6.17
C GLY A 115 -13.06 -3.11 7.47
N ASN A 116 -13.41 -2.49 8.60
CA ASN A 116 -12.93 -2.85 9.94
C ASN A 116 -13.69 -4.05 10.50
N SER A 117 -13.08 -4.85 11.38
CA SER A 117 -13.75 -5.89 12.17
C SER A 117 -13.52 -5.64 13.65
N ILE A 118 -14.27 -6.29 14.54
CA ILE A 118 -14.05 -6.09 15.97
C ILE A 118 -12.66 -6.54 16.39
N ASN A 119 -12.13 -7.62 15.79
CA ASN A 119 -10.78 -8.09 16.05
C ASN A 119 -9.71 -7.10 15.58
N ASN A 120 -9.97 -6.33 14.51
CA ASN A 120 -9.07 -5.25 14.10
C ASN A 120 -9.00 -4.15 15.15
N MET A 121 -10.11 -3.87 15.82
CA MET A 121 -10.26 -2.81 16.81
C MET A 121 -9.80 -3.22 18.22
N LEU A 122 -9.63 -4.51 18.52
CA LEU A 122 -9.18 -4.98 19.85
C LEU A 122 -7.66 -5.10 19.96
N MET A 123 -7.10 -4.77 21.13
CA MET A 123 -5.68 -4.99 21.47
C MET A 123 -5.37 -6.48 21.57
N VAL A 124 -4.18 -6.89 21.12
CA VAL A 124 -3.71 -8.26 21.26
C VAL A 124 -2.78 -8.31 22.47
N GLY A 125 -3.17 -9.06 23.50
CA GLY A 125 -2.33 -9.29 24.67
C GLY A 125 -1.15 -10.22 24.35
N PRO A 126 -0.07 -10.17 25.13
CA PRO A 126 1.00 -11.16 25.05
C PRO A 126 0.46 -12.56 25.40
N GLY A 127 0.98 -13.61 24.75
CA GLY A 127 0.67 -14.99 25.11
C GLY A 127 1.24 -15.29 26.49
N LEU A 128 0.39 -15.27 27.53
CA LEU A 128 0.79 -15.59 28.91
C LEU A 128 0.91 -17.11 29.16
N GLN A 129 0.37 -17.92 28.24
CA GLN A 129 0.40 -19.38 28.33
C GLN A 129 1.70 -19.91 27.71
N GLU A 130 2.31 -20.90 28.36
CA GLU A 130 3.41 -21.65 27.75
C GLU A 130 2.95 -22.30 26.44
N SER A 131 3.87 -22.46 25.47
CA SER A 131 3.50 -23.03 24.18
C SER A 131 2.90 -24.43 24.35
N ILE A 132 1.79 -24.69 23.67
CA ILE A 132 1.15 -26.02 23.69
C ILE A 132 2.14 -27.12 23.28
N PHE A 133 3.08 -26.81 22.38
CA PHE A 133 4.15 -27.71 22.02
C PHE A 133 5.01 -28.09 23.23
N SER A 134 5.50 -27.12 23.99
CA SER A 134 6.33 -27.35 25.18
C SER A 134 5.57 -28.11 26.27
N LEU A 135 4.27 -27.83 26.44
CA LEU A 135 3.39 -28.59 27.32
C LEU A 135 3.27 -30.05 26.87
N LEU A 136 3.02 -30.31 25.57
CA LEU A 136 2.89 -31.66 25.02
C LEU A 136 4.19 -32.48 25.11
N ILE A 137 5.35 -31.88 24.87
CA ILE A 137 6.64 -32.55 25.02
C ILE A 137 6.84 -33.02 26.47
N ARG A 138 6.57 -32.14 27.46
CA ARG A 138 6.66 -32.51 28.89
C ARG A 138 5.57 -33.48 29.30
N PHE A 139 4.38 -33.37 28.73
CA PHE A 139 3.28 -34.32 28.94
C PHE A 139 3.65 -35.73 28.46
N ARG A 140 4.53 -35.86 27.46
CA ARG A 140 5.06 -37.16 26.99
C ARG A 140 6.27 -37.67 27.76
N LYS A 141 6.91 -36.82 28.58
CA LYS A 141 8.13 -37.17 29.34
C LYS A 141 7.84 -38.05 30.56
N TYR A 142 6.91 -37.66 31.42
CA TYR A 142 6.72 -38.32 32.72
C TYR A 142 5.80 -39.55 32.65
N LYS A 143 5.96 -40.53 33.54
CA LYS A 143 5.12 -41.75 33.57
C LYS A 143 3.71 -41.48 34.11
N VAL A 144 3.56 -40.51 35.00
CA VAL A 144 2.27 -40.07 35.58
C VAL A 144 2.07 -38.60 35.26
N VAL A 145 0.83 -38.21 34.94
CA VAL A 145 0.46 -36.81 34.74
C VAL A 145 -0.83 -36.51 35.48
N LEU A 146 -0.85 -35.39 36.20
CA LEU A 146 -2.06 -34.81 36.76
C LEU A 146 -2.66 -33.86 35.73
N LYS A 147 -3.93 -34.09 35.39
CA LYS A 147 -4.73 -33.17 34.58
C LYS A 147 -5.83 -32.62 35.47
N ASP A 148 -6.07 -31.32 35.36
CA ASP A 148 -7.22 -30.65 35.95
C ASP A 148 -7.87 -29.80 34.85
N ASP A 149 -9.20 -29.69 34.86
CA ASP A 149 -9.95 -28.95 33.86
C ASP A 149 -10.81 -27.89 34.54
N CYS A 150 -10.60 -26.63 34.16
CA CYS A 150 -11.40 -25.53 34.67
C CYS A 150 -12.65 -25.40 33.79
N GLU A 151 -13.77 -25.98 34.26
CA GLU A 151 -15.04 -25.89 33.54
C GLU A 151 -15.42 -24.42 33.29
N LYS A 152 -15.69 -24.10 32.02
CA LYS A 152 -16.23 -22.79 31.61
C LYS A 152 -15.36 -21.60 32.09
N MET A 153 -14.04 -21.78 32.23
CA MET A 153 -13.09 -20.75 32.73
C MET A 153 -13.30 -19.36 32.10
N TYR A 154 -13.45 -19.30 30.78
CA TYR A 154 -13.65 -18.04 30.05
C TYR A 154 -15.06 -17.43 30.22
N ARG A 155 -16.04 -18.19 30.73
CA ARG A 155 -17.42 -17.74 31.00
C ARG A 155 -17.59 -17.19 32.43
N GLN A 156 -16.58 -17.32 33.29
CA GLN A 156 -16.62 -16.77 34.66
C GLN A 156 -16.20 -15.29 34.72
N ILE A 157 -15.90 -14.69 33.57
CA ILE A 157 -15.53 -13.27 33.44
C ILE A 157 -16.67 -12.58 32.66
N TRP A 158 -17.36 -11.67 33.33
CA TRP A 158 -18.39 -10.82 32.77
C TRP A 158 -17.77 -9.71 31.93
N ILE A 159 -18.43 -9.33 30.85
CA ILE A 159 -18.06 -8.14 30.09
C ILE A 159 -18.93 -6.99 30.60
N HIS A 160 -18.34 -5.81 30.77
CA HIS A 160 -19.08 -4.60 31.14
C HIS A 160 -20.25 -4.39 30.15
N PRO A 161 -21.47 -3.96 30.60
CA PRO A 161 -22.69 -3.89 29.79
C PRO A 161 -22.60 -3.09 28.47
N GLU A 162 -21.54 -2.31 28.31
CA GLU A 162 -21.22 -1.55 27.09
C GLU A 162 -20.74 -2.44 25.92
N HIS A 163 -20.41 -3.73 26.12
CA HIS A 163 -19.56 -4.47 25.16
C HIS A 163 -19.91 -5.97 24.89
N GLU A 164 -21.17 -6.37 24.69
CA GLU A 164 -21.57 -7.78 24.45
C GLU A 164 -21.91 -8.14 22.97
N ILE A 165 -21.33 -9.20 22.38
CA ILE A 165 -21.58 -9.56 20.95
C ILE A 165 -21.33 -11.06 20.56
N PHE A 166 -22.02 -11.56 19.49
CA PHE A 166 -22.21 -12.98 19.04
C PHE A 166 -22.16 -13.31 17.49
N GLY A 167 -21.25 -14.12 16.87
CA GLY A 167 -21.24 -14.62 15.44
C GLY A 167 -20.97 -16.16 14.99
N GLU A 168 -20.21 -16.40 13.85
CA GLU A 168 -19.64 -17.46 12.86
C GLU A 168 -20.36 -18.19 11.68
N PHE A 169 -19.64 -18.84 10.72
CA PHE A 169 -20.06 -19.85 9.68
C PHE A 169 -18.90 -20.79 9.21
N ALA A 170 -19.19 -22.04 8.76
CA ALA A 170 -18.23 -23.09 8.31
C ALA A 170 -18.72 -23.95 7.10
N SER A 171 -17.85 -24.26 6.12
CA SER A 171 -18.17 -25.25 5.05
C SER A 171 -16.98 -25.98 4.39
N GLY A 172 -15.72 -25.60 4.62
CA GLY A 172 -14.54 -26.37 4.14
C GLY A 172 -14.23 -27.65 4.93
N TRP A 173 -14.88 -27.82 6.10
CA TRP A 173 -14.61 -28.89 7.08
C TRP A 173 -15.10 -30.28 6.64
N ARG A 174 -16.18 -30.34 5.84
CA ARG A 174 -16.90 -31.60 5.58
C ARG A 174 -16.12 -32.62 4.76
N LYS A 175 -15.19 -32.18 3.91
CA LYS A 175 -14.40 -33.10 3.08
C LYS A 175 -13.28 -33.79 3.89
N PHE A 176 -12.61 -33.05 4.77
CA PHE A 176 -11.62 -33.60 5.71
C PHE A 176 -12.27 -34.52 6.75
N HIS A 177 -13.49 -34.19 7.21
CA HIS A 177 -14.23 -34.96 8.22
C HIS A 177 -14.39 -36.45 7.87
N SER A 178 -14.69 -36.75 6.60
CA SER A 178 -14.97 -38.13 6.16
C SER A 178 -13.81 -39.11 6.33
N GLN A 179 -12.56 -38.62 6.40
CA GLN A 179 -11.36 -39.46 6.55
C GLN A 179 -10.86 -39.55 8.00
N LEU A 180 -11.45 -38.79 8.93
CA LEU A 180 -11.01 -38.74 10.33
C LEU A 180 -11.37 -40.00 11.13
N HIS A 181 -12.35 -40.80 10.70
CA HIS A 181 -12.81 -41.95 11.49
C HIS A 181 -11.71 -43.01 11.70
N PHE A 182 -10.77 -43.16 10.76
CA PHE A 182 -9.63 -44.06 10.88
C PHE A 182 -8.63 -43.65 11.98
N LEU A 183 -8.66 -42.40 12.44
CA LEU A 183 -7.81 -41.94 13.54
C LEU A 183 -8.27 -42.48 14.90
N ASN A 184 -9.53 -42.92 15.04
CA ASN A 184 -10.06 -43.47 16.29
C ASN A 184 -9.33 -44.75 16.72
N ASP A 185 -8.73 -45.46 15.76
CA ASP A 185 -8.00 -46.72 16.01
C ASP A 185 -6.51 -46.49 16.34
N ILE A 186 -6.00 -45.26 16.17
CA ILE A 186 -4.59 -44.94 16.43
C ILE A 186 -4.40 -44.63 17.92
N LYS A 187 -3.74 -45.57 18.63
CA LYS A 187 -3.32 -45.38 20.02
C LYS A 187 -1.84 -45.02 20.07
N ILE A 188 -1.53 -43.81 20.54
CA ILE A 188 -0.15 -43.34 20.68
C ILE A 188 0.29 -43.52 22.13
N VAL A 189 1.40 -44.22 22.34
CA VAL A 189 2.02 -44.32 23.66
C VAL A 189 2.43 -42.92 24.12
N ARG A 190 1.90 -42.50 25.27
CA ARG A 190 2.10 -41.15 25.82
C ARG A 190 3.52 -40.98 26.36
N ASN A 191 3.95 -41.88 27.23
CA ASN A 191 5.28 -41.83 27.82
C ASN A 191 6.29 -42.37 26.80
N VAL A 192 7.22 -41.53 26.38
CA VAL A 192 8.28 -41.91 25.43
C VAL A 192 9.59 -42.32 26.12
N ALA A 193 9.65 -42.16 27.43
CA ALA A 193 10.79 -42.48 28.29
C ALA A 193 10.33 -43.46 29.38
N PRO A 194 10.24 -44.77 29.05
CA PRO A 194 9.58 -45.78 29.90
C PRO A 194 10.39 -46.13 31.16
N PHE A 195 11.69 -45.86 31.13
CA PHE A 195 12.63 -46.13 32.23
C PHE A 195 12.58 -45.04 33.31
N SER A 196 12.83 -45.43 34.55
CA SER A 196 13.04 -44.49 35.66
C SER A 196 14.29 -43.65 35.39
N THR A 197 14.38 -42.42 35.91
CA THR A 197 15.57 -41.56 35.71
C THR A 197 16.88 -42.21 36.16
N ASN A 198 16.82 -43.14 37.12
CA ASN A 198 17.98 -43.86 37.65
C ASN A 198 18.36 -45.09 36.81
N GLU A 199 17.50 -45.52 35.89
CA GLU A 199 17.72 -46.65 34.98
C GLU A 199 18.30 -46.17 33.63
N VAL A 200 18.19 -44.87 33.32
CA VAL A 200 18.65 -44.29 32.06
C VAL A 200 20.16 -44.13 32.04
N HIS A 201 20.83 -44.89 31.16
CA HIS A 201 22.26 -44.75 30.89
C HIS A 201 22.54 -43.63 29.88
N THR A 202 21.86 -43.64 28.72
CA THR A 202 21.94 -42.54 27.74
C THR A 202 20.59 -42.17 27.14
N LEU A 203 20.42 -40.88 26.83
CA LEU A 203 19.26 -40.34 26.14
C LEU A 203 19.70 -39.52 24.93
N GLU A 204 19.22 -39.93 23.76
CA GLU A 204 19.62 -39.40 22.46
C GLU A 204 18.39 -38.93 21.67
N LEU A 205 18.55 -37.84 20.92
CA LEU A 205 17.52 -37.38 19.97
C LEU A 205 17.92 -37.73 18.54
N HIS A 206 17.01 -38.39 17.82
CA HIS A 206 17.19 -38.73 16.40
C HIS A 206 16.15 -38.01 15.56
N GLY A 207 16.61 -37.05 14.77
CA GLY A 207 15.80 -36.24 13.89
C GLY A 207 15.91 -36.69 12.43
N PHE A 208 14.80 -36.84 11.72
CA PHE A 208 14.79 -37.19 10.30
C PHE A 208 14.06 -36.10 9.51
N SER A 209 14.60 -35.74 8.34
CA SER A 209 13.99 -34.78 7.44
C SER A 209 13.84 -35.33 6.03
N ASP A 210 12.73 -34.98 5.38
CA ASP A 210 12.47 -35.32 3.99
C ASP A 210 11.61 -34.25 3.29
N ALA A 211 11.69 -34.19 1.97
CA ALA A 211 10.84 -33.35 1.15
C ALA A 211 10.36 -34.04 -0.13
N SER A 212 9.09 -33.77 -0.46
CA SER A 212 8.47 -34.06 -1.75
C SER A 212 8.08 -32.75 -2.46
N GLU A 213 7.64 -32.84 -3.71
CA GLU A 213 7.07 -31.69 -4.43
C GLU A 213 5.78 -31.15 -3.79
N SER A 214 5.13 -31.95 -2.94
CA SER A 214 3.86 -31.59 -2.28
C SER A 214 4.05 -31.01 -0.88
N ALA A 215 5.00 -31.55 -0.10
CA ALA A 215 5.27 -31.11 1.27
C ALA A 215 6.68 -31.48 1.71
N TYR A 216 7.17 -30.82 2.76
CA TYR A 216 8.40 -31.20 3.45
C TYR A 216 8.13 -31.38 4.94
N ALA A 217 8.83 -32.35 5.54
CA ALA A 217 8.55 -32.79 6.89
C ALA A 217 9.82 -33.08 7.70
N ALA A 218 9.65 -33.06 9.02
CA ALA A 218 10.65 -33.46 9.98
C ALA A 218 9.98 -34.27 11.09
N CYS A 219 10.62 -35.34 11.56
CA CYS A 219 10.19 -36.11 12.72
C CYS A 219 11.36 -36.34 13.67
N VAL A 220 11.07 -36.39 14.97
CA VAL A 220 12.07 -36.54 16.03
C VAL A 220 11.67 -37.70 16.92
N TYR A 221 12.63 -38.59 17.15
CA TYR A 221 12.53 -39.75 18.03
C TYR A 221 13.41 -39.53 19.26
N VAL A 222 12.93 -40.03 20.40
CA VAL A 222 13.77 -40.21 21.59
C VAL A 222 14.25 -41.65 21.61
N ARG A 223 15.56 -41.84 21.70
CA ARG A 223 16.21 -43.13 21.93
C ARG A 223 16.80 -43.13 23.34
N ILE A 224 16.48 -44.15 24.13
CA ILE A 224 16.98 -44.30 25.50
C ILE A 224 17.60 -45.69 25.65
N LEU A 225 18.84 -45.72 26.14
CA LEU A 225 19.54 -46.93 26.55
C LEU A 225 19.48 -47.02 28.08
N SER A 226 18.97 -48.14 28.59
CA SER A 226 18.98 -48.46 30.01
C SER A 226 20.37 -48.97 30.45
N HIS A 227 20.68 -48.87 31.74
CA HIS A 227 21.84 -49.53 32.35
C HIS A 227 21.83 -51.06 32.12
N ASP A 228 20.65 -51.66 31.97
CA ASP A 228 20.46 -53.08 31.66
C ASP A 228 20.53 -53.40 30.15
N LYS A 229 21.03 -52.46 29.34
CA LYS A 229 21.18 -52.56 27.88
C LYS A 229 19.87 -52.67 27.09
N GLU A 230 18.72 -52.42 27.72
CA GLU A 230 17.45 -52.30 27.01
C GLU A 230 17.35 -50.97 26.24
N VAL A 231 16.84 -51.03 25.00
CA VAL A 231 16.70 -49.85 24.13
C VAL A 231 15.23 -49.55 23.87
N ALA A 232 14.81 -48.32 24.16
CA ALA A 232 13.51 -47.79 23.77
C ALA A 232 13.68 -46.68 22.74
N CYS A 233 12.98 -46.79 21.60
CA CYS A 233 12.95 -45.75 20.57
C CYS A 233 11.51 -45.44 20.18
N ASN A 234 11.08 -44.19 20.40
CA ASN A 234 9.70 -43.77 20.20
C ASN A 234 9.61 -42.39 19.54
N LEU A 235 8.63 -42.22 18.64
CA LEU A 235 8.32 -40.93 18.04
C LEU A 235 7.91 -39.93 19.12
N LEU A 236 8.64 -38.81 19.20
CA LEU A 236 8.35 -37.72 20.12
C LEU A 236 7.37 -36.72 19.51
N CYS A 237 7.74 -36.22 18.33
CA CYS A 237 6.95 -35.23 17.60
C CYS A 237 7.34 -35.23 16.12
N ALA A 238 6.41 -34.79 15.27
CA ALA A 238 6.67 -34.53 13.86
C ALA A 238 6.03 -33.21 13.45
N LYS A 239 6.57 -32.61 12.38
CA LYS A 239 6.10 -31.36 11.81
C LYS A 239 6.23 -31.41 10.29
N SER A 240 5.15 -31.10 9.59
CA SER A 240 5.13 -31.00 8.13
C SER A 240 4.70 -29.60 7.68
N ARG A 241 5.07 -29.24 6.46
CA ARG A 241 4.68 -27.99 5.79
C ARG A 241 4.41 -28.27 4.33
N VAL A 242 3.34 -27.68 3.80
CA VAL A 242 3.02 -27.73 2.36
C VAL A 242 4.11 -27.01 1.58
N ALA A 243 4.51 -27.58 0.44
CA ALA A 243 5.49 -26.98 -0.44
C ALA A 243 4.98 -25.63 -0.97
N PRO A 244 5.86 -24.62 -1.18
CA PRO A 244 5.45 -23.33 -1.71
C PRO A 244 4.82 -23.47 -3.11
N LEU A 245 3.76 -22.68 -3.39
CA LEU A 245 3.13 -22.62 -4.73
C LEU A 245 4.10 -22.18 -5.84
N LYS A 246 5.19 -21.49 -5.48
CA LYS A 246 6.26 -21.15 -6.41
C LYS A 246 7.17 -22.35 -6.59
N GLN A 247 7.40 -22.76 -7.84
CA GLN A 247 8.26 -23.90 -8.17
C GLN A 247 9.68 -23.72 -7.60
N VAL A 248 10.09 -24.67 -6.76
CA VAL A 248 11.42 -24.77 -6.13
C VAL A 248 11.96 -26.16 -6.45
N SER A 249 13.24 -26.29 -6.74
CA SER A 249 13.85 -27.60 -7.02
C SER A 249 13.81 -28.51 -5.79
N LEU A 250 13.71 -29.82 -6.01
CA LEU A 250 13.66 -30.82 -4.95
C LEU A 250 14.81 -30.70 -3.93
N PRO A 251 16.11 -30.52 -4.33
CA PRO A 251 17.19 -30.33 -3.36
C PRO A 251 17.03 -29.11 -2.46
N ARG A 252 16.38 -28.05 -2.97
CA ARG A 252 16.09 -26.85 -2.19
C ARG A 252 14.92 -27.05 -1.22
N LEU A 253 13.97 -27.94 -1.54
CA LEU A 253 12.91 -28.37 -0.63
C LEU A 253 13.46 -29.29 0.46
N GLU A 254 14.33 -30.22 0.11
CA GLU A 254 15.06 -31.09 1.06
C GLU A 254 15.89 -30.23 2.05
N LEU A 255 16.59 -29.19 1.56
CA LEU A 255 17.27 -28.23 2.44
C LEU A 255 16.28 -27.48 3.35
N CYS A 256 15.06 -27.20 2.90
CA CYS A 256 14.03 -26.61 3.75
C CYS A 256 13.52 -27.61 4.82
N ALA A 257 13.44 -28.89 4.49
CA ALA A 257 13.17 -29.97 5.46
C ALA A 257 14.26 -30.03 6.54
N ALA A 258 15.53 -29.95 6.14
CA ALA A 258 16.66 -29.91 7.07
C ALA A 258 16.59 -28.68 8.00
N VAL A 259 16.24 -27.50 7.48
CA VAL A 259 16.00 -26.30 8.33
C VAL A 259 14.84 -26.53 9.30
N LEU A 260 13.75 -27.16 8.84
CA LEU A 260 12.60 -27.49 9.68
C LEU A 260 13.01 -28.43 10.81
N LEU A 261 13.84 -29.43 10.51
CA LEU A 261 14.34 -30.38 11.49
C LEU A 261 15.27 -29.73 12.51
N ALA A 262 16.23 -28.92 12.09
CA ALA A 262 17.12 -28.19 13.00
C ALA A 262 16.31 -27.35 14.01
N LYS A 263 15.29 -26.62 13.52
CA LYS A 263 14.42 -25.83 14.40
C LYS A 263 13.60 -26.71 15.34
N LEU A 264 13.12 -27.85 14.87
CA LEU A 264 12.33 -28.79 15.67
C LEU A 264 13.18 -29.41 16.79
N LEU A 265 14.41 -29.85 16.49
CA LEU A 265 15.35 -30.37 17.48
C LEU A 265 15.67 -29.32 18.55
N SER A 266 15.95 -28.06 18.15
CA SER A 266 16.24 -26.97 19.10
C SER A 266 15.06 -26.74 20.04
N GLN A 267 13.85 -26.69 19.49
CA GLN A 267 12.63 -26.48 20.27
C GLN A 267 12.33 -27.65 21.22
N VAL A 268 12.64 -28.89 20.81
CA VAL A 268 12.52 -30.09 21.66
C VAL A 268 13.51 -30.01 22.82
N GLN A 269 14.77 -29.70 22.55
CA GLN A 269 15.81 -29.59 23.59
C GLN A 269 15.44 -28.55 24.64
N GLU A 270 15.00 -27.36 24.21
CA GLU A 270 14.51 -26.31 25.11
C GLU A 270 13.30 -26.76 25.94
N SER A 271 12.39 -27.53 25.33
CA SER A 271 11.15 -27.98 25.98
C SER A 271 11.35 -29.18 26.93
N TRP A 272 12.38 -30.00 26.70
CA TRP A 272 12.61 -31.25 27.45
C TRP A 272 12.94 -31.02 28.94
N ARG A 273 13.55 -29.88 29.28
CA ARG A 273 13.96 -29.49 30.65
C ARG A 273 14.63 -30.66 31.39
N GLY A 274 15.79 -31.10 30.92
CA GLY A 274 16.57 -32.22 31.46
C GLY A 274 17.80 -32.53 30.60
N LYS A 275 18.65 -33.46 31.05
CA LYS A 275 19.84 -33.88 30.31
C LYS A 275 19.44 -34.62 29.02
N ILE A 276 20.11 -34.27 27.92
CA ILE A 276 20.10 -34.96 26.63
C ILE A 276 21.57 -35.16 26.29
N ASP A 277 22.00 -36.41 26.10
CA ASP A 277 23.41 -36.76 25.94
C ASP A 277 23.91 -36.46 24.52
N SER A 278 23.08 -36.69 23.50
CA SER A 278 23.44 -36.45 22.11
C SER A 278 22.23 -36.14 21.21
N CYS A 279 22.50 -35.49 20.08
CA CYS A 279 21.52 -35.19 19.04
C CYS A 279 22.09 -35.56 17.67
N HIS A 280 21.30 -36.28 16.89
CA HIS A 280 21.66 -36.78 15.56
C HIS A 280 20.58 -36.36 14.55
N ALA A 281 20.98 -35.79 13.42
CA ALA A 281 20.09 -35.39 12.34
C ALA A 281 20.35 -36.22 11.08
N TRP A 282 19.30 -36.68 10.42
CA TRP A 282 19.35 -37.64 9.32
C TRP A 282 18.58 -37.11 8.11
N THR A 283 19.16 -37.27 6.92
CA THR A 283 18.52 -36.97 5.63
C THR A 283 19.04 -37.93 4.57
N ASP A 284 18.20 -38.28 3.62
CA ASP A 284 18.54 -39.06 2.42
C ASP A 284 19.13 -38.20 1.28
N SER A 285 19.06 -36.88 1.41
CA SER A 285 19.66 -35.98 0.44
C SER A 285 21.17 -35.82 0.65
N MET A 286 21.94 -36.58 -0.13
CA MET A 286 23.40 -36.40 -0.22
C MET A 286 23.79 -34.97 -0.64
N ILE A 287 22.97 -34.31 -1.45
CA ILE A 287 23.19 -32.92 -1.90
C ILE A 287 23.10 -31.96 -0.71
N VAL A 288 22.10 -32.13 0.16
CA VAL A 288 21.96 -31.30 1.37
C VAL A 288 23.13 -31.53 2.32
N LEU A 289 23.58 -32.78 2.49
CA LEU A 289 24.75 -33.08 3.32
C LEU A 289 26.04 -32.42 2.79
N ASP A 290 26.25 -32.43 1.47
CA ASP A 290 27.36 -31.71 0.84
C ASP A 290 27.27 -30.20 1.12
N TRP A 291 26.07 -29.62 1.02
CA TRP A 291 25.85 -28.21 1.33
C TRP A 291 26.14 -27.85 2.79
N LEU A 292 25.75 -28.71 3.73
CA LEU A 292 25.94 -28.50 5.16
C LEU A 292 27.39 -28.62 5.61
N ARG A 293 28.21 -29.42 4.94
CA ARG A 293 29.63 -29.62 5.31
C ARG A 293 30.57 -28.55 4.78
N GLN A 294 30.10 -27.71 3.87
CA GLN A 294 30.88 -26.61 3.32
C GLN A 294 30.46 -25.27 3.91
N GLU A 295 31.35 -24.28 3.82
CA GLU A 295 31.03 -22.94 4.26
C GLU A 295 29.86 -22.33 3.46
N PRO A 296 28.88 -21.70 4.13
CA PRO A 296 27.74 -21.06 3.49
C PRO A 296 28.11 -20.13 2.32
N ARG A 297 29.29 -19.51 2.38
CA ARG A 297 29.81 -18.54 1.39
C ARG A 297 30.04 -19.14 0.01
N LYS A 298 30.28 -20.46 -0.08
CA LYS A 298 30.49 -21.17 -1.35
C LYS A 298 29.21 -21.31 -2.17
N TRP A 299 28.04 -21.16 -1.54
CA TRP A 299 26.74 -21.41 -2.17
C TRP A 299 26.03 -20.14 -2.65
N LYS A 300 25.13 -20.28 -3.64
CA LYS A 300 24.18 -19.22 -4.02
C LYS A 300 23.26 -18.85 -2.85
N THR A 301 22.72 -17.64 -2.87
CA THR A 301 22.05 -16.98 -1.72
C THR A 301 20.96 -17.83 -1.05
N PHE A 302 20.18 -18.58 -1.82
CA PHE A 302 19.11 -19.43 -1.26
C PHE A 302 19.67 -20.51 -0.33
N VAL A 303 20.67 -21.24 -0.81
CA VAL A 303 21.33 -22.35 -0.08
C VAL A 303 22.17 -21.78 1.05
N ALA A 304 22.98 -20.75 0.78
CA ALA A 304 23.82 -20.08 1.77
C ALA A 304 23.04 -19.65 3.02
N ASN A 305 21.89 -19.00 2.86
CA ASN A 305 21.09 -18.51 3.98
C ASN A 305 20.45 -19.62 4.82
N ARG A 306 20.21 -20.80 4.24
CA ARG A 306 19.58 -21.94 4.92
C ARG A 306 20.61 -22.81 5.61
N VAL A 307 21.76 -23.02 4.97
CA VAL A 307 22.94 -23.61 5.60
C VAL A 307 23.38 -22.78 6.81
N SER A 308 23.43 -21.44 6.68
CA SER A 308 23.74 -20.55 7.81
C SER A 308 22.77 -20.72 8.98
N GLN A 309 21.45 -20.80 8.72
CA GLN A 309 20.45 -21.03 9.77
C GLN A 309 20.63 -22.37 10.48
N ILE A 310 21.08 -23.40 9.77
CA ILE A 310 21.35 -24.71 10.39
C ILE A 310 22.64 -24.64 11.21
N HIS A 311 23.70 -24.02 10.68
CA HIS A 311 24.99 -23.82 11.37
C HIS A 311 24.88 -22.95 12.62
N GLU A 312 23.92 -22.02 12.66
CA GLU A 312 23.62 -21.21 13.86
C GLU A 312 23.01 -22.04 15.00
N LEU A 313 22.32 -23.14 14.69
CA LEU A 313 21.65 -23.99 15.67
C LEU A 313 22.49 -25.22 16.05
N TYR A 314 23.16 -25.83 15.09
CA TYR A 314 23.91 -27.07 15.28
C TYR A 314 25.19 -27.14 14.45
N ASP A 315 26.16 -27.88 14.98
CA ASP A 315 27.38 -28.23 14.26
C ASP A 315 27.08 -29.18 13.08
N PRO A 316 27.68 -28.99 11.89
CA PRO A 316 27.46 -29.86 10.73
C PRO A 316 27.76 -31.34 10.97
N ASN A 317 28.59 -31.67 11.97
CA ASN A 317 28.98 -33.04 12.27
C ASN A 317 27.87 -33.89 12.88
N ILE A 318 26.74 -33.30 13.28
CA ILE A 318 25.57 -34.06 13.73
C ILE A 318 24.71 -34.59 12.58
N TRP A 319 25.02 -34.24 11.33
CA TRP A 319 24.24 -34.59 10.15
C TRP A 319 24.78 -35.84 9.43
N TYR A 320 23.90 -36.83 9.26
CA TYR A 320 24.20 -38.14 8.71
C TYR A 320 23.26 -38.48 7.53
N HIS A 321 23.77 -39.33 6.63
CA HIS A 321 22.97 -39.91 5.57
C HIS A 321 22.15 -41.11 6.07
N VAL A 322 20.91 -41.24 5.59
CA VAL A 322 20.05 -42.43 5.74
C VAL A 322 19.47 -42.77 4.37
N SER A 323 19.26 -44.04 4.02
CA SER A 323 18.57 -44.38 2.77
C SER A 323 17.10 -43.96 2.81
N SER A 324 16.52 -43.58 1.67
CA SER A 324 15.11 -43.18 1.59
C SER A 324 14.14 -44.25 2.14
N ASP A 325 14.43 -45.53 1.90
CA ASP A 325 13.61 -46.65 2.43
C ASP A 325 13.64 -46.76 3.97
N GLU A 326 14.66 -46.19 4.60
CA GLU A 326 14.82 -46.12 6.05
C GLU A 326 14.54 -44.71 6.60
N ASN A 327 14.00 -43.79 5.79
CA ASN A 327 13.71 -42.43 6.21
C ASN A 327 12.23 -42.29 6.63
N PRO A 328 11.90 -42.29 7.94
CA PRO A 328 10.52 -42.15 8.38
C PRO A 328 9.88 -40.81 8.02
N ALA A 329 10.66 -39.76 7.73
CA ALA A 329 10.10 -38.46 7.35
C ALA A 329 9.38 -38.50 5.98
N ASP A 330 9.68 -39.48 5.13
CA ASP A 330 9.05 -39.70 3.82
C ASP A 330 7.53 -39.91 3.93
N VAL A 331 7.10 -40.62 4.99
CA VAL A 331 5.68 -40.86 5.30
C VAL A 331 4.92 -39.53 5.45
N ALA A 332 5.54 -38.52 6.07
CA ALA A 332 4.91 -37.23 6.34
C ALA A 332 5.07 -36.22 5.20
N SER A 333 6.09 -36.37 4.35
CA SER A 333 6.31 -35.50 3.18
C SER A 333 5.45 -35.92 1.97
N ARG A 334 5.19 -37.23 1.80
CA ARG A 334 4.38 -37.80 0.70
C ARG A 334 2.93 -38.04 1.09
N GLY A 335 2.68 -38.22 2.37
CA GLY A 335 1.35 -38.50 2.92
C GLY A 335 1.03 -40.00 2.89
N ILE A 336 0.24 -40.42 3.86
CA ILE A 336 -0.21 -41.80 4.05
C ILE A 336 -1.65 -41.79 4.52
N SER A 337 -2.42 -42.82 4.16
CA SER A 337 -3.79 -42.98 4.64
C SER A 337 -3.82 -43.40 6.12
N GLY A 338 -4.90 -43.04 6.83
CA GLY A 338 -5.00 -43.28 8.28
C GLY A 338 -4.95 -44.76 8.67
N ASP A 339 -5.50 -45.64 7.84
CA ASP A 339 -5.48 -47.09 8.01
C ASP A 339 -4.06 -47.67 7.91
N LEU A 340 -3.26 -47.22 6.93
CA LEU A 340 -1.88 -47.65 6.75
C LEU A 340 -0.96 -47.05 7.83
N LEU A 341 -1.19 -45.79 8.22
CA LEU A 341 -0.42 -45.12 9.27
C LEU A 341 -0.49 -45.87 10.60
N SER A 342 -1.65 -46.41 10.95
CA SER A 342 -1.85 -47.15 12.21
C SER A 342 -0.91 -48.36 12.35
N LYS A 343 -0.56 -49.01 11.23
CA LYS A 343 0.29 -50.21 11.18
C LYS A 343 1.75 -49.91 10.84
N HIS A 344 2.10 -48.65 10.61
CA HIS A 344 3.41 -48.26 10.07
C HIS A 344 4.51 -48.22 11.16
N SER A 345 5.11 -49.37 11.45
CA SER A 345 6.09 -49.53 12.55
C SER A 345 7.25 -48.52 12.50
N MET A 346 7.84 -48.28 11.32
CA MET A 346 8.97 -47.36 11.14
C MET A 346 8.61 -45.91 11.50
N TRP A 347 7.35 -45.50 11.33
CA TRP A 347 6.91 -44.15 11.66
C TRP A 347 6.77 -43.95 13.17
N TRP A 348 6.37 -44.99 13.90
CA TRP A 348 6.14 -44.90 15.34
C TRP A 348 7.39 -45.16 16.18
N HIS A 349 8.28 -46.03 15.70
CA HIS A 349 9.45 -46.49 16.46
C HIS A 349 10.79 -46.16 15.79
N GLY A 350 10.77 -45.50 14.63
CA GLY A 350 11.95 -45.24 13.83
C GLY A 350 12.46 -46.49 13.11
N PRO A 351 13.56 -46.36 12.34
CA PRO A 351 14.20 -47.48 11.67
C PRO A 351 14.67 -48.57 12.63
N HIS A 352 14.71 -49.82 12.18
CA HIS A 352 15.01 -50.96 13.04
C HIS A 352 16.37 -50.84 13.75
N TRP A 353 17.36 -50.26 13.08
CA TRP A 353 18.70 -50.08 13.64
C TRP A 353 18.76 -49.12 14.84
N LEU A 354 17.77 -48.25 15.06
CA LEU A 354 17.70 -47.43 16.29
C LEU A 354 17.42 -48.26 17.54
N LYS A 355 16.92 -49.49 17.39
CA LYS A 355 16.67 -50.42 18.51
C LYS A 355 17.90 -51.26 18.88
N SER A 356 18.97 -51.21 18.09
CA SER A 356 20.23 -51.89 18.42
C SER A 356 20.96 -51.18 19.57
N GLU A 357 21.70 -51.92 20.40
CA GLU A 357 22.50 -51.35 21.51
C GLU A 357 23.57 -50.37 21.00
N ASP A 358 24.33 -50.79 19.97
CA ASP A 358 25.35 -49.97 19.31
C ASP A 358 24.85 -49.47 17.94
N ILE A 359 24.88 -48.14 17.76
CA ILE A 359 24.55 -47.44 16.51
C ILE A 359 25.78 -46.73 15.89
N SER A 360 26.97 -46.94 16.46
CA SER A 360 28.21 -46.32 16.04
C SER A 360 28.58 -46.67 14.59
N GLU A 361 28.24 -47.88 14.14
CA GLU A 361 28.43 -48.30 12.76
C GLU A 361 27.55 -47.50 11.79
N MET A 362 26.30 -47.20 12.16
CA MET A 362 25.40 -46.42 11.32
C MET A 362 25.82 -44.95 11.25
N THR A 363 26.28 -44.37 12.36
CA THR A 363 26.85 -43.01 12.34
C THR A 363 28.18 -42.93 11.59
N LYS A 364 28.98 -44.01 11.57
CA LYS A 364 30.17 -44.14 10.71
C LYS A 364 29.82 -44.26 9.23
N LYS A 365 28.86 -45.13 8.87
CA LYS A 365 28.39 -45.32 7.47
C LYS A 365 27.67 -44.09 6.93
N GLY A 366 26.87 -43.43 7.77
CA GLY A 366 26.14 -42.20 7.44
C GLY A 366 27.05 -40.98 7.23
N LYS A 367 28.34 -41.05 7.61
CA LYS A 367 29.33 -40.03 7.24
C LYS A 367 29.71 -40.21 5.77
N CYS A 368 28.96 -39.54 4.90
CA CYS A 368 29.26 -39.47 3.46
C CYS A 368 30.75 -39.08 3.20
N GLN A 369 31.47 -39.86 2.39
CA GLN A 369 32.80 -39.49 1.89
C GLN A 369 32.65 -38.64 0.63
N PHE A 370 33.47 -37.61 0.49
CA PHE A 370 33.35 -36.62 -0.59
C PHE A 370 33.47 -37.26 -1.97
N SER A 371 32.52 -36.95 -2.85
CA SER A 371 32.71 -36.97 -4.30
C SER A 371 32.65 -35.53 -4.80
N GLU A 372 33.68 -35.06 -5.51
CA GLU A 372 33.69 -33.75 -6.17
C GLU A 372 32.64 -33.71 -7.29
N CYS A 373 31.37 -33.52 -6.95
CA CYS A 373 30.34 -33.32 -7.95
C CYS A 373 30.26 -31.83 -8.30
N GLU A 374 30.22 -31.53 -9.60
CA GLU A 374 29.90 -30.20 -10.13
C GLU A 374 28.47 -29.83 -9.73
N ASN A 375 28.33 -29.06 -8.65
CA ASN A 375 27.03 -28.66 -8.14
C ASN A 375 26.66 -27.27 -8.69
N ILE A 376 25.53 -27.19 -9.41
CA ILE A 376 25.00 -25.98 -10.07
C ILE A 376 24.77 -24.83 -9.07
N GLU A 377 24.60 -25.14 -7.77
CA GLU A 377 24.42 -24.16 -6.70
C GLU A 377 25.74 -23.66 -6.10
N LYS A 378 26.90 -24.24 -6.45
CA LYS A 378 28.23 -23.67 -6.15
C LYS A 378 28.33 -22.33 -6.87
N ARG A 379 28.78 -21.31 -6.14
CA ARG A 379 29.20 -20.06 -6.78
C ARG A 379 30.40 -20.39 -7.66
N LYS A 380 30.31 -20.06 -8.95
CA LYS A 380 31.45 -20.12 -9.86
C LYS A 380 32.52 -19.19 -9.29
N ILE A 381 33.55 -19.75 -8.68
CA ILE A 381 34.77 -19.01 -8.37
C ILE A 381 35.45 -18.80 -9.72
N LYS A 382 35.34 -17.59 -10.28
CA LYS A 382 36.17 -17.22 -11.42
C LYS A 382 37.61 -17.12 -10.91
N THR A 383 38.36 -18.21 -11.00
CA THR A 383 39.81 -18.19 -10.82
C THR A 383 40.38 -17.44 -12.02
N VAL A 384 40.74 -16.18 -11.84
CA VAL A 384 41.42 -15.39 -12.86
C VAL A 384 42.89 -15.77 -12.80
N SER A 385 43.33 -16.64 -13.71
CA SER A 385 44.76 -16.78 -14.01
C SER A 385 45.21 -15.51 -14.73
N LEU A 386 46.06 -14.73 -14.07
CA LEU A 386 46.60 -13.49 -14.59
C LEU A 386 47.87 -13.79 -15.39
N LEU A 387 47.77 -13.80 -16.71
CA LEU A 387 48.92 -13.61 -17.60
C LEU A 387 49.27 -12.12 -17.56
N THR A 388 50.37 -11.76 -16.90
CA THR A 388 50.84 -10.37 -16.84
C THR A 388 51.49 -9.99 -18.17
N GLN A 389 50.71 -9.45 -19.09
CA GLN A 389 51.22 -8.44 -20.03
C GLN A 389 51.06 -7.08 -19.36
N ASP A 390 52.12 -6.26 -19.35
CA ASP A 390 52.16 -4.87 -18.88
C ASP A 390 51.26 -3.95 -19.72
N THR A 391 49.97 -4.22 -19.67
CA THR A 391 48.91 -3.33 -20.11
C THR A 391 48.06 -3.08 -18.88
N TYR A 392 47.91 -1.81 -18.51
CA TYR A 392 46.98 -1.34 -17.49
C TYR A 392 45.56 -1.79 -17.88
N SER A 393 45.20 -3.04 -17.60
CA SER A 393 43.88 -3.58 -17.85
C SER A 393 42.93 -2.87 -16.89
N LYS A 394 42.16 -1.92 -17.44
CA LYS A 394 41.15 -1.11 -16.78
C LYS A 394 40.30 -1.98 -15.87
N ILE A 395 40.55 -1.92 -14.55
CA ILE A 395 39.64 -2.50 -13.59
C ILE A 395 38.44 -1.53 -13.52
N GLU A 396 37.45 -1.74 -14.39
CA GLU A 396 36.25 -0.91 -14.47
C GLU A 396 35.28 -1.18 -13.30
N LEU A 397 35.76 -1.06 -12.07
CA LEU A 397 34.96 -1.26 -10.84
C LEU A 397 33.71 -0.39 -10.84
N TRP A 398 33.81 0.82 -11.41
CA TRP A 398 32.70 1.77 -11.53
C TRP A 398 31.64 1.39 -12.56
N ASN A 399 31.90 0.46 -13.47
CA ASN A 399 30.90 -0.06 -14.42
C ASN A 399 30.10 -1.23 -13.83
N THR A 400 30.66 -1.94 -12.86
CA THR A 400 30.02 -3.12 -12.25
C THR A 400 29.38 -2.85 -10.89
N MET A 401 29.82 -1.80 -10.18
CA MET A 401 29.35 -1.50 -8.82
C MET A 401 28.38 -0.31 -8.79
N SER A 402 27.21 -0.53 -8.18
CA SER A 402 26.17 0.50 -8.01
C SER A 402 26.34 1.35 -6.74
N SER A 403 27.25 0.99 -5.82
CA SER A 403 27.45 1.68 -4.54
C SER A 403 28.87 2.19 -4.37
N PHE A 404 29.01 3.51 -4.18
CA PHE A 404 30.29 4.18 -3.91
C PHE A 404 30.98 3.62 -2.66
N THR A 405 30.23 3.45 -1.56
CA THR A 405 30.79 2.96 -0.28
C THR A 405 31.29 1.53 -0.39
N LYS A 406 30.56 0.66 -1.11
CA LYS A 406 31.01 -0.72 -1.37
C LYS A 406 32.27 -0.74 -2.22
N MET A 407 32.34 0.11 -3.26
CA MET A 407 33.51 0.23 -4.13
C MET A 407 34.77 0.63 -3.35
N VAL A 408 34.69 1.69 -2.54
CA VAL A 408 35.83 2.15 -1.72
C VAL A 408 36.26 1.09 -0.71
N ARG A 409 35.31 0.42 -0.03
CA ARG A 409 35.64 -0.62 0.95
C ARG A 409 36.25 -1.87 0.31
N LEU A 410 35.80 -2.25 -0.88
CA LEU A 410 36.36 -3.37 -1.63
C LEU A 410 37.83 -3.09 -1.98
N VAL A 411 38.11 -1.91 -2.52
CA VAL A 411 39.49 -1.50 -2.82
C VAL A 411 40.34 -1.43 -1.54
N ALA A 412 39.79 -0.94 -0.43
CA ALA A 412 40.48 -0.93 0.86
C ALA A 412 40.85 -2.35 1.34
N TRP A 413 39.95 -3.32 1.20
CA TRP A 413 40.25 -4.72 1.51
C TRP A 413 41.29 -5.33 0.57
N CYS A 414 41.22 -5.04 -0.74
CA CYS A 414 42.22 -5.48 -1.71
C CYS A 414 43.61 -4.90 -1.39
N LEU A 415 43.69 -3.61 -1.05
CA LEU A 415 44.95 -2.97 -0.66
C LEU A 415 45.49 -3.51 0.67
N ARG A 416 44.61 -3.79 1.66
CA ARG A 416 45.01 -4.43 2.91
C ARG A 416 45.56 -5.83 2.65
N PHE A 417 44.87 -6.62 1.82
CA PHE A 417 45.34 -7.95 1.43
C PHE A 417 46.69 -7.88 0.71
N ALA A 418 46.84 -7.00 -0.27
CA ALA A 418 48.10 -6.82 -1.00
C ALA A 418 49.24 -6.41 -0.06
N ASN A 419 49.00 -5.49 0.88
CA ASN A 419 50.00 -5.09 1.88
C ASN A 419 50.37 -6.22 2.84
N ASN A 420 49.39 -7.04 3.25
CA ASN A 420 49.63 -8.19 4.11
C ASN A 420 50.36 -9.33 3.37
N ALA A 421 50.16 -9.46 2.06
CA ALA A 421 50.79 -10.46 1.22
C ALA A 421 52.21 -10.05 0.77
N SER A 422 52.45 -8.75 0.53
CA SER A 422 53.75 -8.22 0.08
C SER A 422 54.77 -8.07 1.21
N ARG A 423 54.30 -7.78 2.42
CA ARG A 423 55.12 -7.85 3.64
C ARG A 423 55.06 -9.27 4.15
N GLY A 424 55.81 -10.17 3.50
CA GLY A 424 56.04 -11.53 4.00
C GLY A 424 56.35 -11.46 5.50
N ARG A 425 55.87 -12.45 6.28
CA ARG A 425 55.81 -12.57 7.76
C ARG A 425 57.02 -12.02 8.58
N VAL A 426 57.37 -10.77 8.38
CA VAL A 426 58.52 -10.08 8.96
C VAL A 426 57.90 -9.08 9.92
N ASN A 427 58.04 -9.43 11.19
CA ASN A 427 57.47 -8.81 12.38
C ASN A 427 56.03 -9.25 12.66
N GLY A 428 55.92 -10.26 13.52
CA GLY A 428 54.68 -10.87 14.03
C GLY A 428 53.78 -9.98 14.88
N ASN A 429 53.54 -8.74 14.48
CA ASN A 429 52.60 -7.79 15.06
C ASN A 429 52.17 -6.87 13.89
N ILE A 430 50.94 -6.85 13.39
CA ILE A 430 49.65 -6.69 14.05
C ILE A 430 48.60 -7.31 13.11
N MET A 431 47.79 -8.25 13.61
CA MET A 431 46.54 -8.61 12.93
C MET A 431 45.68 -7.34 12.92
N LYS A 432 45.67 -6.60 11.80
CA LYS A 432 44.83 -5.39 11.69
C LYS A 432 43.40 -5.76 12.04
N SER A 433 42.76 -4.92 12.85
CA SER A 433 41.39 -5.07 13.36
C SER A 433 40.43 -5.72 12.35
N LYS A 434 39.45 -6.48 12.86
CA LYS A 434 38.32 -7.03 12.08
C LYS A 434 37.64 -5.99 11.19
N TYR A 435 37.77 -4.70 11.53
CA TYR A 435 37.23 -3.58 10.79
C TYR A 435 38.29 -2.82 10.00
N LEU A 436 37.90 -2.24 8.85
CA LEU A 436 38.74 -1.32 8.10
C LEU A 436 38.93 -0.02 8.89
N GLU A 437 40.17 0.44 8.97
CA GLU A 437 40.48 1.72 9.61
C GLU A 437 40.13 2.88 8.68
N ALA A 438 39.85 4.05 9.26
CA ALA A 438 39.55 5.25 8.50
C ALA A 438 40.69 5.62 7.53
N ALA A 439 41.95 5.39 7.93
CA ALA A 439 43.12 5.63 7.08
C ALA A 439 43.15 4.74 5.83
N GLU A 440 42.73 3.48 5.94
CA GLU A 440 42.68 2.55 4.81
C GLU A 440 41.57 2.90 3.83
N ILE A 441 40.41 3.31 4.36
CA ILE A 441 39.30 3.81 3.54
C ILE A 441 39.73 5.08 2.81
N ARG A 442 40.43 6.00 3.48
CA ARG A 442 40.97 7.22 2.88
C ARG A 442 41.97 6.92 1.77
N ASN A 443 42.92 6.01 2.02
CA ASN A 443 43.91 5.59 1.02
C ASN A 443 43.24 4.95 -0.21
N ALA A 444 42.26 4.06 0.00
CA ALA A 444 41.51 3.45 -1.09
C ALA A 444 40.73 4.47 -1.93
N LYS A 445 40.10 5.46 -1.26
CA LYS A 445 39.41 6.58 -1.92
C LYS A 445 40.38 7.40 -2.79
N LEU A 446 41.56 7.74 -2.28
CA LEU A 446 42.58 8.50 -3.02
C LEU A 446 43.15 7.70 -4.20
N LYS A 447 43.39 6.38 -4.05
CA LYS A 447 43.84 5.52 -5.15
C LYS A 447 42.81 5.46 -6.29
N LEU A 448 41.53 5.31 -5.96
CA LEU A 448 40.45 5.36 -6.94
C LEU A 448 40.38 6.71 -7.65
N VAL A 449 40.47 7.82 -6.91
CA VAL A 449 40.55 9.18 -7.50
C VAL A 449 41.72 9.27 -8.48
N LYS A 450 42.90 8.78 -8.10
CA LYS A 450 44.10 8.82 -8.95
C LYS A 450 43.93 8.03 -10.24
N MET A 451 43.23 6.89 -10.20
CA MET A 451 42.89 6.11 -11.39
C MET A 451 41.95 6.90 -12.31
N VAL A 452 40.88 7.47 -11.76
CA VAL A 452 39.90 8.28 -12.52
C VAL A 452 40.55 9.50 -13.16
N GLN A 453 41.45 10.17 -12.43
CA GLN A 453 42.21 11.30 -12.96
C GLN A 453 43.19 10.85 -14.05
N GLY A 454 43.83 9.69 -13.89
CA GLY A 454 44.70 9.10 -14.90
C GLY A 454 43.98 8.80 -16.22
N GLU A 455 42.71 8.39 -16.15
CA GLU A 455 41.88 8.13 -17.33
C GLU A 455 41.31 9.40 -17.97
N ALA A 456 40.80 10.34 -17.16
CA ALA A 456 40.09 11.50 -17.66
C ALA A 456 40.99 12.71 -17.99
N PHE A 457 42.16 12.81 -17.33
CA PHE A 457 43.08 13.95 -17.43
C PHE A 457 44.49 13.50 -17.82
N GLN A 458 44.61 12.40 -18.58
CA GLN A 458 45.91 11.80 -18.93
C GLN A 458 46.88 12.82 -19.56
N GLU A 459 46.42 13.56 -20.57
CA GLU A 459 47.23 14.59 -21.24
C GLU A 459 47.63 15.72 -20.30
N ASP A 460 46.69 16.19 -19.48
CA ASP A 460 46.93 17.27 -18.52
C ASP A 460 47.95 16.85 -17.46
N LEU A 461 47.83 15.63 -16.92
CA LEU A 461 48.75 15.07 -15.93
C LEU A 461 50.17 14.91 -16.48
N LEU A 462 50.32 14.44 -17.72
CA LEU A 462 51.63 14.33 -18.38
C LEU A 462 52.26 15.71 -18.60
N HIS A 463 51.45 16.69 -19.01
CA HIS A 463 51.93 18.04 -19.27
C HIS A 463 52.33 18.76 -17.98
N ILE A 464 51.55 18.65 -16.90
CA ILE A 464 51.89 19.23 -15.59
C ILE A 464 53.19 18.62 -15.05
N LYS A 465 53.38 17.30 -15.18
CA LYS A 465 54.63 16.65 -14.74
C LYS A 465 55.85 17.12 -15.51
N LYS A 466 55.71 17.43 -16.80
CA LYS A 466 56.83 17.85 -17.67
C LYS A 466 57.11 19.35 -17.64
N HIS A 467 56.07 20.18 -17.51
CA HIS A 467 56.15 21.63 -17.71
C HIS A 467 55.60 22.46 -16.53
N GLY A 468 55.10 21.83 -15.46
CA GLY A 468 54.55 22.51 -14.28
C GLY A 468 53.17 23.15 -14.47
N CYS A 469 52.60 23.08 -15.68
CA CYS A 469 51.30 23.69 -16.00
C CYS A 469 50.51 22.83 -17.02
N VAL A 470 49.23 23.16 -17.23
CA VAL A 470 48.40 22.53 -18.28
C VAL A 470 48.50 23.27 -19.62
N LYS A 471 48.18 22.59 -20.73
CA LYS A 471 48.13 23.20 -22.06
C LYS A 471 47.15 24.39 -22.10
N ASN A 472 47.44 25.37 -22.95
CA ASN A 472 46.61 26.58 -23.11
C ASN A 472 45.14 26.30 -23.53
N LYS A 473 44.88 25.16 -24.20
CA LYS A 473 43.53 24.74 -24.65
C LYS A 473 42.81 23.80 -23.67
N SER A 474 43.40 23.51 -22.51
CA SER A 474 42.82 22.56 -21.55
C SER A 474 41.54 23.11 -20.91
N ALA A 475 40.52 22.25 -20.75
CA ALA A 475 39.25 22.60 -20.13
C ALA A 475 39.36 22.97 -18.64
N ILE A 476 40.48 22.62 -18.00
CA ILE A 476 40.74 22.87 -16.58
C ILE A 476 41.73 24.02 -16.35
N LYS A 477 42.23 24.68 -17.41
CA LYS A 477 43.22 25.77 -17.28
C LYS A 477 42.78 26.89 -16.34
N SER A 478 41.51 27.27 -16.38
CA SER A 478 40.94 28.33 -15.53
C SER A 478 40.99 28.01 -14.02
N LEU A 479 41.18 26.74 -13.67
CA LEU A 479 41.26 26.25 -12.29
C LEU A 479 42.69 26.23 -11.74
N ASN A 480 43.69 26.61 -12.57
CA ASN A 480 45.11 26.57 -12.25
C ASN A 480 45.53 25.25 -11.53
N PRO A 481 45.31 24.08 -12.18
CA PRO A 481 45.42 22.80 -11.51
C PRO A 481 46.87 22.42 -11.22
N PHE A 482 47.11 21.78 -10.08
CA PHE A 482 48.42 21.27 -9.68
C PHE A 482 48.31 19.86 -9.11
N ILE A 483 49.43 19.16 -9.03
CA ILE A 483 49.52 17.80 -8.47
C ILE A 483 50.11 17.92 -7.06
N ASP A 484 49.43 17.37 -6.06
CA ASP A 484 49.92 17.36 -4.68
C ASP A 484 50.97 16.26 -4.42
N SER A 485 51.47 16.19 -3.18
CA SER A 485 52.47 15.19 -2.76
C SER A 485 51.98 13.73 -2.89
N ASP A 486 50.66 13.49 -2.83
CA ASP A 486 50.07 12.17 -3.01
C ASP A 486 49.86 11.82 -4.51
N GLY A 487 50.17 12.76 -5.40
CA GLY A 487 50.00 12.65 -6.83
C GLY A 487 48.54 12.78 -7.28
N ILE A 488 47.73 13.54 -6.54
CA ILE A 488 46.33 13.85 -6.84
C ILE A 488 46.24 15.22 -7.50
N LEU A 489 45.48 15.31 -8.59
CA LEU A 489 45.20 16.57 -9.28
C LEU A 489 44.18 17.40 -8.48
N LYS A 490 44.57 18.61 -8.08
CA LYS A 490 43.78 19.53 -7.26
C LYS A 490 43.68 20.92 -7.91
N VAL A 491 42.70 21.70 -7.47
CA VAL A 491 42.49 23.09 -7.91
C VAL A 491 43.48 24.02 -7.18
N GLY A 492 44.29 24.77 -7.93
CA GLY A 492 45.29 25.72 -7.40
C GLY A 492 44.82 27.17 -7.35
N GLY A 493 43.53 27.36 -7.03
CA GLY A 493 42.81 28.63 -7.17
C GLY A 493 43.32 29.79 -6.29
N ARG A 494 42.58 30.90 -6.34
CA ARG A 494 42.93 32.19 -5.69
C ARG A 494 42.65 32.26 -4.18
N LEU A 495 42.20 31.16 -3.58
CA LEU A 495 41.72 31.10 -2.18
C LEU A 495 42.81 30.77 -1.16
N ARG A 496 44.11 30.83 -1.54
CA ARG A 496 45.22 30.45 -0.67
C ARG A 496 45.24 31.21 0.66
N ASN A 497 44.83 32.49 0.64
CA ASN A 497 44.82 33.39 1.80
C ASN A 497 43.48 33.38 2.58
N SER A 498 42.54 32.48 2.27
CA SER A 498 41.27 32.38 3.00
C SER A 498 41.41 31.59 4.31
N ASP A 499 40.46 31.75 5.24
CA ASP A 499 40.40 30.94 6.48
C ASP A 499 39.79 29.54 6.27
N LEU A 500 39.55 29.14 5.02
CA LEU A 500 39.04 27.81 4.69
C LEU A 500 40.08 26.72 4.99
N SER A 501 39.61 25.50 5.24
CA SER A 501 40.50 24.34 5.36
C SER A 501 41.25 24.10 4.04
N ASP A 502 42.43 23.49 4.11
CA ASP A 502 43.24 23.22 2.92
C ASP A 502 42.52 22.31 1.92
N GLU A 503 41.65 21.40 2.38
CA GLU A 503 40.81 20.58 1.52
C GLU A 503 39.75 21.41 0.75
N ALA A 504 39.18 22.43 1.40
CA ALA A 504 38.20 23.33 0.78
C ALA A 504 38.87 24.36 -0.15
N LYS A 505 40.12 24.76 0.15
CA LYS A 505 40.95 25.61 -0.72
C LYS A 505 41.39 24.88 -1.99
N HIS A 506 41.79 23.62 -1.83
CA HIS A 506 42.41 22.79 -2.88
C HIS A 506 41.60 21.52 -3.13
N GLN A 507 40.39 21.71 -3.65
CA GLN A 507 39.48 20.60 -3.94
C GLN A 507 40.05 19.63 -4.98
N ILE A 508 39.72 18.35 -4.83
CA ILE A 508 40.13 17.27 -5.73
C ILE A 508 39.35 17.39 -7.06
N LEU A 509 40.07 17.42 -8.18
CA LEU A 509 39.47 17.64 -9.50
C LEU A 509 38.91 16.34 -10.08
N LEU A 510 37.62 16.32 -10.48
CA LEU A 510 36.95 15.15 -11.05
C LEU A 510 36.19 15.48 -12.35
N PRO A 511 36.13 14.53 -13.31
CA PRO A 511 35.35 14.70 -14.54
C PRO A 511 33.84 14.55 -14.27
N ASN A 512 32.98 15.25 -15.02
CA ASN A 512 31.51 15.02 -14.97
C ASN A 512 31.09 13.69 -15.61
N ASN A 513 31.72 13.33 -16.73
CA ASN A 513 31.30 12.21 -17.57
C ASN A 513 32.04 10.92 -17.17
N HIS A 514 32.00 10.56 -15.89
CA HIS A 514 32.62 9.33 -15.40
C HIS A 514 31.75 8.64 -14.36
N ASN A 515 31.62 7.31 -14.47
CA ASN A 515 30.73 6.53 -13.60
C ASN A 515 31.14 6.62 -12.13
N PHE A 516 32.43 6.64 -11.81
CA PHE A 516 32.91 6.91 -10.44
C PHE A 516 32.36 8.23 -9.88
N THR A 517 32.47 9.33 -10.64
CA THR A 517 31.98 10.64 -10.20
C THR A 517 30.47 10.64 -10.04
N LYS A 518 29.73 10.00 -10.97
CA LYS A 518 28.27 9.83 -10.85
C LYS A 518 27.90 9.11 -9.55
N ARG A 519 28.54 7.96 -9.25
CA ARG A 519 28.30 7.18 -8.02
C ARG A 519 28.68 7.95 -6.75
N LEU A 520 29.76 8.75 -6.79
CA LEU A 520 30.12 9.65 -5.68
C LEU A 520 29.00 10.68 -5.43
N VAL A 521 28.50 11.34 -6.48
CA VAL A 521 27.44 12.36 -6.34
C VAL A 521 26.13 11.74 -5.87
N GLU A 522 25.75 10.55 -6.37
CA GLU A 522 24.59 9.79 -5.86
C GLU A 522 24.75 9.45 -4.37
N PHE A 523 25.93 8.99 -3.95
CA PHE A 523 26.21 8.72 -2.54
C PHE A 523 26.12 9.98 -1.68
N LEU A 524 26.65 11.12 -2.12
CA LEU A 524 26.54 12.38 -1.38
C LEU A 524 25.08 12.87 -1.33
N HIS A 525 24.32 12.70 -2.41
CA HIS A 525 22.90 13.01 -2.45
C HIS A 525 22.12 12.21 -1.39
N GLU A 526 22.37 10.91 -1.24
CA GLU A 526 21.76 10.06 -0.21
C GLU A 526 22.28 10.40 1.21
N LYS A 527 23.60 10.59 1.36
CA LYS A 527 24.25 10.91 2.64
C LYS A 527 23.70 12.20 3.26
N TYR A 528 23.42 13.21 2.44
CA TYR A 528 22.83 14.49 2.87
C TYR A 528 21.31 14.51 2.69
N VAL A 529 20.64 13.37 2.89
CA VAL A 529 19.17 13.25 2.97
C VAL A 529 18.47 13.85 1.76
N HIS A 530 18.86 13.42 0.57
CA HIS A 530 18.29 13.85 -0.70
C HIS A 530 18.40 15.36 -0.97
N ALA A 531 19.52 15.98 -0.57
CA ALA A 531 19.81 17.39 -0.78
C ALA A 531 19.53 17.85 -2.24
N GLY A 532 18.87 19.01 -2.37
CA GLY A 532 18.58 19.63 -3.66
C GLY A 532 19.86 20.06 -4.41
N PRO A 533 19.80 20.34 -5.73
CA PRO A 533 21.00 20.48 -6.57
C PRO A 533 22.02 21.51 -6.10
N ASN A 534 21.57 22.67 -5.59
CA ASN A 534 22.46 23.74 -5.11
C ASN A 534 23.13 23.37 -3.78
N LEU A 535 22.38 22.78 -2.85
CA LEU A 535 22.91 22.33 -1.57
C LEU A 535 23.88 21.15 -1.76
N LEU A 536 23.52 20.21 -2.64
CA LEU A 536 24.38 19.10 -3.03
C LEU A 536 25.69 19.60 -3.65
N LEU A 537 25.63 20.60 -4.54
CA LEU A 537 26.82 21.23 -5.11
C LEU A 537 27.70 21.89 -4.05
N ALA A 538 27.10 22.57 -3.06
CA ALA A 538 27.83 23.18 -1.97
C ALA A 538 28.60 22.13 -1.14
N HIS A 539 27.97 20.99 -0.83
CA HIS A 539 28.64 19.88 -0.15
C HIS A 539 29.72 19.21 -0.99
N ILE A 540 29.50 19.02 -2.29
CA ILE A 540 30.53 18.50 -3.20
C ILE A 540 31.77 19.40 -3.17
N ARG A 541 31.59 20.72 -3.22
CA ARG A 541 32.67 21.72 -3.23
C ARG A 541 33.48 21.81 -1.92
N GLN A 542 33.09 21.12 -0.86
CA GLN A 542 33.92 21.04 0.34
C GLN A 542 35.15 20.13 0.14
N GLU A 543 35.05 19.11 -0.71
CA GLU A 543 36.14 18.14 -0.95
C GLU A 543 36.50 18.00 -2.45
N TYR A 544 35.57 18.28 -3.36
CA TYR A 544 35.66 17.95 -4.77
C TYR A 544 35.28 19.12 -5.68
N TRP A 545 36.04 19.27 -6.77
CA TRP A 545 35.69 20.12 -7.89
C TRP A 545 35.32 19.26 -9.09
N VAL A 546 34.01 19.01 -9.27
CA VAL A 546 33.49 18.31 -10.44
C VAL A 546 33.29 19.31 -11.58
N ILE A 547 33.93 19.06 -12.73
CA ILE A 547 33.73 19.86 -13.96
C ILE A 547 32.24 19.86 -14.28
N LYS A 548 31.61 21.02 -14.52
CA LYS A 548 30.14 21.13 -14.74
C LYS A 548 29.31 20.45 -13.62
N GLY A 549 29.78 20.48 -12.37
CA GLY A 549 29.19 19.76 -11.23
C GLY A 549 27.71 20.05 -10.97
N LEU A 550 27.22 21.27 -11.24
CA LEU A 550 25.80 21.60 -11.10
C LEU A 550 24.91 20.76 -12.04
N ASN A 551 25.36 20.52 -13.27
CA ASN A 551 24.60 19.72 -14.24
C ASN A 551 24.52 18.27 -13.79
N LEU A 552 25.62 17.73 -13.25
CA LEU A 552 25.62 16.38 -12.69
C LEU A 552 24.74 16.28 -11.44
N ALA A 553 24.79 17.26 -10.53
CA ALA A 553 23.93 17.32 -9.36
C ALA A 553 22.43 17.40 -9.73
N LYS A 554 22.06 18.21 -10.74
CA LYS A 554 20.70 18.23 -11.30
C LYS A 554 20.31 16.87 -11.87
N LYS A 555 21.18 16.25 -12.68
CA LYS A 555 20.92 14.93 -13.29
C LYS A 555 20.65 13.86 -12.23
N VAL A 556 21.47 13.80 -11.18
CA VAL A 556 21.30 12.86 -10.06
C VAL A 556 20.00 13.15 -9.29
N PHE A 557 19.72 14.42 -8.99
CA PHE A 557 18.50 14.80 -8.28
C PHE A 557 17.22 14.44 -9.07
N HIS A 558 17.20 14.71 -10.38
CA HIS A 558 16.05 14.42 -11.25
C HIS A 558 15.86 12.93 -11.53
N GLY A 559 16.94 12.14 -11.57
CA GLY A 559 16.87 10.68 -11.72
C GLY A 559 16.56 9.92 -10.42
N CYS A 560 16.50 10.60 -9.28
CA CYS A 560 16.25 9.95 -7.99
C CYS A 560 14.77 9.63 -7.77
N LEU A 561 14.42 8.35 -7.69
CA LEU A 561 13.03 7.89 -7.48
C LEU A 561 12.41 8.40 -6.17
N SER A 562 13.20 8.52 -5.10
CA SER A 562 12.73 9.05 -3.81
C SER A 562 12.36 10.53 -3.92
N CYS A 563 13.20 11.34 -4.55
CA CYS A 563 12.92 12.75 -4.83
C CYS A 563 11.74 12.91 -5.80
N PHE A 564 11.68 12.07 -6.83
CA PHE A 564 10.60 12.07 -7.82
C PHE A 564 9.24 11.77 -7.17
N ARG A 565 9.16 10.74 -6.32
CA ARG A 565 7.93 10.38 -5.60
C ARG A 565 7.52 11.43 -4.56
N ALA A 566 8.48 12.10 -3.94
CA ALA A 566 8.21 13.16 -2.96
C ALA A 566 7.61 14.42 -3.62
N ASN A 567 7.95 14.70 -4.89
CA ASN A 567 7.40 15.84 -5.61
C ASN A 567 7.25 15.57 -7.13
N PRO A 568 6.26 14.77 -7.56
CA PRO A 568 6.08 14.40 -8.97
C PRO A 568 5.56 15.55 -9.83
N SER A 569 5.12 16.65 -9.20
CA SER A 569 4.51 17.83 -9.81
C SER A 569 5.39 18.48 -10.88
N ARG A 570 6.71 18.25 -10.84
CA ARG A 570 7.68 18.83 -11.77
C ARG A 570 7.81 18.07 -13.10
N MET A 571 7.22 16.89 -13.26
CA MET A 571 7.33 16.04 -14.45
C MET A 571 5.98 15.56 -14.98
N ILE A 572 4.90 16.30 -14.66
CA ILE A 572 3.59 16.05 -15.28
C ILE A 572 3.70 16.50 -16.75
N PRO A 573 3.57 15.59 -17.73
CA PRO A 573 3.55 15.96 -19.13
C PRO A 573 2.35 16.86 -19.39
N THR A 574 2.60 17.97 -20.07
CA THR A 574 1.56 18.93 -20.44
C THR A 574 1.46 18.99 -21.95
N GLN A 575 0.25 18.91 -22.49
CA GLN A 575 0.01 18.97 -23.93
C GLN A 575 -0.84 20.18 -24.28
N MET A 576 -0.62 20.77 -25.45
CA MET A 576 -1.28 22.02 -25.87
C MET A 576 -2.80 21.95 -25.72
N MET A 577 -3.40 22.97 -25.08
CA MET A 577 -4.85 23.02 -24.83
C MET A 577 -5.64 23.10 -26.15
N GLY A 578 -6.66 22.24 -26.32
CA GLY A 578 -7.53 22.25 -27.50
C GLY A 578 -8.46 23.46 -27.54
N ASP A 579 -9.05 23.73 -28.71
CA ASP A 579 -9.87 24.93 -28.93
C ASP A 579 -11.22 24.91 -28.20
N LEU A 580 -11.76 26.09 -27.89
CA LEU A 580 -13.04 26.23 -27.18
C LEU A 580 -14.21 25.85 -28.09
N PRO A 581 -15.23 25.10 -27.61
CA PRO A 581 -16.40 24.74 -28.42
C PRO A 581 -17.14 25.98 -28.95
N ALA A 582 -17.64 25.94 -30.18
CA ALA A 582 -18.34 27.04 -30.84
C ALA A 582 -19.52 27.61 -30.01
N LYS A 583 -20.18 26.78 -29.20
CA LYS A 583 -21.27 27.16 -28.30
C LYS A 583 -20.85 28.11 -27.16
N ARG A 584 -19.54 28.26 -26.87
CA ARG A 584 -18.99 29.11 -25.80
C ARG A 584 -18.52 30.49 -26.30
N VAL A 585 -18.43 30.67 -27.62
CA VAL A 585 -17.83 31.85 -28.26
C VAL A 585 -18.80 32.63 -29.16
N LYS A 586 -20.03 32.14 -29.37
CA LYS A 586 -21.09 32.85 -30.09
C LYS A 586 -22.02 33.61 -29.12
N PRO A 587 -22.39 34.88 -29.40
CA PRO A 587 -23.35 35.61 -28.58
C PRO A 587 -24.75 35.00 -28.69
N ASN A 588 -25.40 34.74 -27.54
CA ASN A 588 -26.74 34.17 -27.46
C ASN A 588 -27.40 34.56 -26.13
N PHE A 589 -28.74 34.50 -26.03
CA PHE A 589 -29.47 34.87 -24.83
C PHE A 589 -28.93 34.13 -23.58
N PRO A 590 -28.83 34.81 -22.41
CA PRO A 590 -28.35 34.17 -21.19
C PRO A 590 -29.15 32.90 -20.88
N PHE A 591 -28.44 31.85 -20.46
CA PHE A 591 -28.99 30.51 -20.20
C PHE A 591 -29.51 29.71 -21.40
N SER A 592 -29.32 30.18 -22.64
CA SER A 592 -29.61 29.36 -23.84
C SER A 592 -28.85 28.02 -23.84
N THR A 593 -27.63 27.99 -23.30
CA THR A 593 -26.93 26.75 -22.96
C THR A 593 -26.48 26.83 -21.51
N CYS A 594 -26.85 25.85 -20.69
CA CYS A 594 -26.50 25.82 -19.28
C CYS A 594 -26.07 24.43 -18.79
N GLY A 595 -25.28 24.42 -17.71
CA GLY A 595 -24.98 23.23 -16.93
C GLY A 595 -25.78 23.21 -15.63
N VAL A 596 -26.22 22.03 -15.20
CA VAL A 596 -26.96 21.83 -13.95
C VAL A 596 -26.26 20.82 -13.04
N ASP A 597 -26.21 21.11 -11.74
CA ASP A 597 -25.66 20.24 -10.72
C ASP A 597 -26.35 20.44 -9.36
N TYR A 598 -26.30 19.43 -8.49
CA TYR A 598 -26.84 19.48 -7.14
C TYR A 598 -25.75 19.72 -6.09
N ALA A 599 -25.98 20.69 -5.22
CA ALA A 599 -25.23 20.88 -4.00
C ALA A 599 -26.05 20.40 -2.79
N GLY A 600 -25.48 19.55 -1.95
CA GLY A 600 -26.13 19.08 -0.72
C GLY A 600 -25.66 17.69 -0.30
N PRO A 601 -26.27 17.10 0.75
CA PRO A 601 -27.45 17.60 1.48
C PRO A 601 -27.13 18.73 2.47
N PHE A 602 -28.08 19.65 2.66
CA PHE A 602 -28.09 20.66 3.72
C PHE A 602 -29.21 20.35 4.72
N MET A 603 -28.93 20.47 6.02
CA MET A 603 -29.93 20.19 7.07
C MET A 603 -30.78 21.44 7.33
N VAL A 604 -32.08 21.34 7.11
CA VAL A 604 -33.04 22.45 7.21
C VAL A 604 -34.07 22.19 8.31
N LYS A 605 -34.40 23.22 9.08
CA LYS A 605 -35.43 23.17 10.13
C LYS A 605 -36.83 23.29 9.54
N ARG A 606 -37.73 22.40 9.93
CA ARG A 606 -39.17 22.56 9.67
C ARG A 606 -39.76 23.56 10.66
N MET A 607 -40.33 24.66 10.17
CA MET A 607 -41.06 25.64 11.00
C MET A 607 -42.52 25.16 11.17
N GLY A 608 -43.07 25.28 12.39
CA GLY A 608 -44.51 25.07 12.65
C GLY A 608 -44.96 23.71 13.23
N GLY A 609 -44.12 23.02 14.03
CA GLY A 609 -44.51 21.83 14.78
C GLY A 609 -43.92 21.80 16.19
N ARG A 610 -44.49 21.01 17.11
CA ARG A 610 -44.03 20.91 18.51
C ARG A 610 -42.61 20.34 18.68
N TYR A 611 -41.96 19.88 17.59
CA TYR A 611 -40.61 19.33 17.58
C TYR A 611 -39.76 19.95 16.46
N ASN A 612 -38.50 20.28 16.76
CA ASN A 612 -37.50 20.78 15.80
C ASN A 612 -36.97 19.64 14.92
N VAL A 613 -37.79 19.15 13.99
CA VAL A 613 -37.37 18.10 13.03
C VAL A 613 -36.52 18.71 11.92
N LEU A 614 -35.29 18.22 11.79
CA LEU A 614 -34.39 18.56 10.69
C LEU A 614 -34.64 17.59 9.51
N PHE A 615 -34.77 18.14 8.30
CA PHE A 615 -34.84 17.34 7.07
C PHE A 615 -33.77 17.79 6.07
N LYS A 616 -33.41 16.90 5.13
CA LYS A 616 -32.40 17.19 4.12
C LYS A 616 -33.03 17.99 2.99
N ALA A 617 -32.44 19.13 2.65
CA ALA A 617 -32.71 19.86 1.42
C ALA A 617 -31.46 19.86 0.54
N TYR A 618 -31.65 20.12 -0.75
CA TYR A 618 -30.63 20.19 -1.77
C TYR A 618 -30.75 21.52 -2.50
N VAL A 619 -29.70 21.91 -3.21
CA VAL A 619 -29.64 23.14 -3.97
C VAL A 619 -29.34 22.79 -5.41
N ALA A 620 -30.26 23.07 -6.32
CA ALA A 620 -30.05 22.95 -7.76
C ALA A 620 -29.36 24.21 -8.28
N LEU A 621 -28.22 24.03 -8.95
CA LEU A 621 -27.38 25.11 -9.44
C LEU A 621 -27.34 25.09 -10.97
N PHE A 622 -27.85 26.14 -11.60
CA PHE A 622 -27.79 26.35 -13.04
C PHE A 622 -26.72 27.38 -13.37
N VAL A 623 -25.82 27.06 -14.31
CA VAL A 623 -24.72 27.92 -14.73
C VAL A 623 -24.77 28.16 -16.23
N CYS A 624 -24.90 29.42 -16.63
CA CYS A 624 -24.90 29.83 -18.04
C CYS A 624 -23.51 29.70 -18.66
N PHE A 625 -23.41 29.11 -19.86
CA PHE A 625 -22.12 28.93 -20.52
C PHE A 625 -21.56 30.21 -21.16
N SER A 626 -22.42 31.08 -21.69
CA SER A 626 -22.03 32.33 -22.37
C SER A 626 -21.67 33.44 -21.38
N THR A 627 -22.53 33.71 -20.40
CA THR A 627 -22.39 34.83 -19.45
C THR A 627 -21.84 34.44 -18.09
N LYS A 628 -21.65 33.15 -17.80
CA LYS A 628 -21.26 32.62 -16.47
C LYS A 628 -22.22 33.00 -15.34
N ALA A 629 -23.44 33.44 -15.68
CA ALA A 629 -24.50 33.72 -14.74
C ALA A 629 -24.91 32.46 -13.97
N PHE A 630 -25.25 32.66 -12.70
CA PHE A 630 -25.74 31.65 -11.78
C PHE A 630 -27.24 31.82 -11.58
N HIS A 631 -27.95 30.70 -11.50
CA HIS A 631 -29.31 30.64 -10.96
C HIS A 631 -29.40 29.49 -9.96
N ILE A 632 -29.97 29.75 -8.78
CA ILE A 632 -29.88 28.85 -7.63
C ILE A 632 -31.28 28.62 -7.06
N GLU A 633 -31.65 27.34 -6.93
CA GLU A 633 -32.97 26.93 -6.43
C GLU A 633 -32.83 25.95 -5.27
N VAL A 634 -33.65 26.12 -4.22
CA VAL A 634 -33.76 25.13 -3.14
C VAL A 634 -34.70 24.02 -3.58
N VAL A 635 -34.34 22.78 -3.26
CA VAL A 635 -35.08 21.56 -3.59
C VAL A 635 -35.24 20.71 -2.33
N SER A 636 -36.44 20.21 -2.08
CA SER A 636 -36.77 19.43 -0.87
C SER A 636 -36.13 18.03 -0.87
N ASP A 637 -35.87 17.43 -2.02
CA ASP A 637 -35.31 16.08 -2.15
C ASP A 637 -34.57 15.89 -3.50
N LEU A 638 -33.97 14.70 -3.70
CA LEU A 638 -33.30 14.32 -4.95
C LEU A 638 -34.22 13.52 -5.89
N THR A 639 -35.53 13.69 -5.80
CA THR A 639 -36.46 13.03 -6.72
C THR A 639 -36.53 13.79 -8.05
N THR A 640 -36.92 13.08 -9.11
CA THR A 640 -37.14 13.69 -10.42
C THR A 640 -38.26 14.75 -10.39
N ASN A 641 -39.31 14.55 -9.58
CA ASN A 641 -40.43 15.51 -9.48
C ASN A 641 -39.99 16.82 -8.83
N ALA A 642 -39.24 16.76 -7.72
CA ALA A 642 -38.74 17.96 -7.07
C ALA A 642 -37.74 18.72 -7.95
N PHE A 643 -36.95 18.01 -8.76
CA PHE A 643 -36.11 18.64 -9.77
C PHE A 643 -36.91 19.30 -10.90
N LEU A 644 -37.98 18.66 -11.40
CA LEU A 644 -38.86 19.24 -12.42
C LEU A 644 -39.46 20.57 -11.95
N ASP A 645 -39.86 20.67 -10.68
CA ASP A 645 -40.38 21.92 -10.13
C ASP A 645 -39.30 23.00 -10.03
N ALA A 646 -38.06 22.62 -9.70
CA ALA A 646 -36.91 23.54 -9.73
C ALA A 646 -36.57 23.99 -11.17
N LEU A 647 -36.66 23.09 -12.14
CA LEU A 647 -36.44 23.40 -13.56
C LEU A 647 -37.52 24.36 -14.08
N ARG A 648 -38.79 24.16 -13.71
CA ARG A 648 -39.89 25.09 -14.04
C ARG A 648 -39.62 26.48 -13.45
N ARG A 649 -39.26 26.54 -12.17
CA ARG A 649 -38.88 27.80 -11.50
C ARG A 649 -37.71 28.52 -12.17
N PHE A 650 -36.72 27.79 -12.68
CA PHE A 650 -35.62 28.33 -13.47
C PHE A 650 -36.10 28.89 -14.82
N VAL A 651 -36.82 28.07 -15.61
CA VAL A 651 -37.30 28.46 -16.94
C VAL A 651 -38.23 29.68 -16.85
N SER A 652 -39.13 29.72 -15.87
CA SER A 652 -40.03 30.86 -15.66
C SER A 652 -39.32 32.16 -15.30
N ARG A 653 -38.12 32.11 -14.72
CA ARG A 653 -37.36 33.32 -14.33
C ARG A 653 -36.27 33.71 -15.31
N ARG A 654 -35.68 32.75 -16.02
CA ARG A 654 -34.50 32.97 -16.87
C ARG A 654 -34.75 32.76 -18.36
N GLY A 655 -35.92 32.25 -18.72
CA GLY A 655 -36.25 31.85 -20.08
C GLY A 655 -35.80 30.42 -20.38
N LYS A 656 -36.30 29.88 -21.49
CA LYS A 656 -36.10 28.49 -21.90
C LYS A 656 -34.66 28.23 -22.40
N PRO A 657 -33.94 27.23 -21.87
CA PRO A 657 -32.67 26.79 -22.44
C PRO A 657 -32.90 25.96 -23.70
N SER A 658 -31.95 26.00 -24.64
CA SER A 658 -31.90 25.08 -25.80
C SER A 658 -31.12 23.80 -25.51
N ASP A 659 -30.05 23.89 -24.69
CA ASP A 659 -29.21 22.76 -24.31
C ASP A 659 -28.97 22.76 -22.79
N ILE A 660 -29.15 21.59 -22.14
CA ILE A 660 -28.81 21.38 -20.73
C ILE A 660 -27.75 20.28 -20.62
N TYR A 661 -26.69 20.54 -19.84
CA TYR A 661 -25.60 19.60 -19.55
C TYR A 661 -25.64 19.16 -18.07
N SER A 662 -25.58 17.85 -17.80
CA SER A 662 -25.54 17.31 -16.43
C SER A 662 -24.66 16.07 -16.30
N ASP A 663 -24.46 15.60 -15.06
CA ASP A 663 -23.94 14.25 -14.80
C ASP A 663 -25.04 13.19 -14.97
N ASN A 664 -24.66 11.91 -14.85
CA ASN A 664 -25.59 10.77 -14.97
C ASN A 664 -26.41 10.52 -13.68
N GLY A 665 -26.73 11.56 -12.91
CA GLY A 665 -27.59 11.46 -11.74
C GLY A 665 -28.97 10.88 -12.11
N THR A 666 -29.47 9.93 -11.33
CA THR A 666 -30.73 9.20 -11.62
C THR A 666 -31.96 10.12 -11.70
N ASN A 667 -31.92 11.24 -10.99
CA ASN A 667 -32.92 12.30 -11.04
C ASN A 667 -32.93 13.06 -12.37
N PHE A 668 -31.74 13.39 -12.92
CA PHE A 668 -31.59 14.05 -14.22
C PHE A 668 -31.91 13.10 -15.38
N VAL A 669 -31.41 11.86 -15.31
CA VAL A 669 -31.75 10.80 -16.29
C VAL A 669 -33.26 10.50 -16.25
N GLY A 670 -33.85 10.44 -15.05
CA GLY A 670 -35.29 10.29 -14.90
C GLY A 670 -36.08 11.46 -15.49
N CYS A 671 -35.57 12.70 -15.37
CA CYS A 671 -36.20 13.90 -15.91
C CYS A 671 -36.18 13.91 -17.44
N ASP A 672 -35.03 13.62 -18.06
CA ASP A 672 -34.90 13.49 -19.52
C ASP A 672 -35.83 12.40 -20.06
N ASN A 673 -35.89 11.24 -19.38
CA ASN A 673 -36.80 10.16 -19.74
C ASN A 673 -38.29 10.55 -19.61
N LEU A 674 -38.67 11.28 -18.54
CA LEU A 674 -40.04 11.77 -18.37
C LEU A 674 -40.41 12.80 -19.43
N LEU A 675 -39.53 13.75 -19.74
CA LEU A 675 -39.75 14.74 -20.81
C LEU A 675 -39.93 14.04 -22.16
N ARG A 676 -39.07 13.08 -22.49
CA ARG A 676 -39.19 12.27 -23.72
C ARG A 676 -40.44 11.40 -23.76
N LYS A 677 -40.89 10.89 -22.61
CA LYS A 677 -42.10 10.08 -22.47
C LYS A 677 -43.37 10.92 -22.61
N PHE A 678 -43.42 12.09 -21.95
CA PHE A 678 -44.52 13.06 -22.10
C PHE A 678 -44.66 13.53 -23.56
N ILE A 679 -43.54 13.83 -24.24
CA ILE A 679 -43.54 14.19 -25.67
C ILE A 679 -44.10 13.06 -26.56
N LYS A 680 -43.87 11.78 -26.19
CA LYS A 680 -44.42 10.62 -26.90
C LYS A 680 -45.90 10.34 -26.60
N GLU A 681 -46.34 10.52 -25.36
CA GLU A 681 -47.72 10.22 -24.93
C GLU A 681 -48.73 11.31 -25.34
N LEU A 682 -48.27 12.55 -25.58
CA LEU A 682 -49.10 13.68 -25.99
C LEU A 682 -49.47 13.72 -27.47
N GLN A 683 -49.01 12.79 -28.33
CA GLN A 683 -49.29 12.78 -29.77
C GLN A 683 -50.78 12.61 -30.17
N ASN A 684 -51.73 12.56 -29.22
CA ASN A 684 -53.15 12.29 -29.46
C ASN A 684 -54.12 13.41 -28.99
N ASP A 685 -53.65 14.58 -28.56
CA ASP A 685 -54.51 15.70 -28.13
C ASP A 685 -54.05 17.03 -28.75
N GLU A 686 -54.79 17.53 -29.75
CA GLU A 686 -54.32 18.57 -30.69
C GLU A 686 -54.18 19.97 -30.04
N GLU A 687 -54.96 20.31 -29.03
CA GLU A 687 -54.95 21.67 -28.45
C GLU A 687 -53.91 21.84 -27.34
N PHE A 688 -53.60 20.76 -26.60
CA PHE A 688 -52.54 20.74 -25.59
C PHE A 688 -51.15 20.49 -26.19
N CYS A 689 -51.09 19.92 -27.40
CA CYS A 689 -49.87 19.68 -28.19
C CYS A 689 -49.09 20.94 -28.54
N VAL A 690 -49.78 22.05 -28.88
CA VAL A 690 -49.11 23.24 -29.45
C VAL A 690 -48.20 23.95 -28.44
N TYR A 691 -48.47 23.83 -27.14
CA TYR A 691 -47.70 24.51 -26.09
C TYR A 691 -46.43 23.74 -25.66
N PHE A 692 -46.42 22.40 -25.70
CA PHE A 692 -45.27 21.58 -25.27
C PHE A 692 -44.52 20.88 -26.41
N ALA A 693 -45.13 20.65 -27.58
CA ALA A 693 -44.45 20.03 -28.73
C ALA A 693 -43.37 20.93 -29.37
N ASN A 694 -43.42 22.25 -29.11
CA ASN A 694 -42.43 23.23 -29.59
C ASN A 694 -41.23 23.44 -28.62
N GLU A 695 -41.09 22.61 -27.59
CA GLU A 695 -40.19 22.85 -26.45
C GLU A 695 -38.92 21.96 -26.46
N GLU A 696 -38.22 21.87 -27.59
CA GLU A 696 -37.03 21.02 -27.84
C GLU A 696 -35.78 21.34 -26.98
N ILE A 697 -35.80 21.05 -25.68
CA ILE A 697 -34.59 21.11 -24.83
C ILE A 697 -33.73 19.85 -25.07
N THR A 698 -32.51 20.01 -25.58
CA THR A 698 -31.59 18.89 -25.79
C THR A 698 -30.73 18.62 -24.54
N TRP A 699 -30.81 17.40 -24.00
CA TRP A 699 -30.05 17.00 -22.82
C TRP A 699 -28.74 16.28 -23.16
N HIS A 700 -27.64 16.67 -22.51
CA HIS A 700 -26.31 16.10 -22.71
C HIS A 700 -25.74 15.56 -21.40
N PHE A 701 -25.33 14.28 -21.39
CA PHE A 701 -24.76 13.62 -20.21
C PHE A 701 -23.25 13.43 -20.31
N ASN A 702 -22.53 13.71 -19.23
CA ASN A 702 -21.06 13.57 -19.19
C ASN A 702 -20.60 12.09 -19.18
N PRO A 703 -19.47 11.75 -19.84
CA PRO A 703 -18.82 10.44 -19.71
C PRO A 703 -18.34 10.18 -18.26
N ALA A 704 -18.47 8.95 -17.78
CA ALA A 704 -18.11 8.59 -16.40
C ALA A 704 -16.67 9.01 -16.01
N ASN A 705 -16.54 9.79 -14.92
CA ASN A 705 -15.29 10.32 -14.35
C ASN A 705 -14.44 11.23 -15.26
N SER A 706 -15.08 12.08 -16.08
CA SER A 706 -14.41 13.16 -16.84
C SER A 706 -14.79 14.57 -16.36
N PRO A 707 -14.35 15.02 -15.16
CA PRO A 707 -14.70 16.35 -14.60
C PRO A 707 -14.14 17.53 -15.41
N HIS A 708 -13.24 17.31 -16.37
CA HIS A 708 -12.73 18.37 -17.24
C HIS A 708 -13.81 18.99 -18.16
N MET A 709 -14.89 18.26 -18.47
CA MET A 709 -16.05 18.82 -19.19
C MET A 709 -17.03 19.56 -18.26
N GLY A 710 -17.04 19.25 -16.96
CA GLY A 710 -17.91 19.87 -15.93
C GLY A 710 -17.29 21.02 -15.13
N GLY A 711 -16.02 21.35 -15.36
CA GLY A 711 -15.23 22.26 -14.52
C GLY A 711 -15.80 23.68 -14.36
N LEU A 712 -16.68 24.14 -15.26
CA LEU A 712 -17.28 25.46 -15.17
C LEU A 712 -18.31 25.58 -14.04
N TRP A 713 -19.17 24.56 -13.85
CA TRP A 713 -20.22 24.57 -12.82
C TRP A 713 -19.81 23.83 -11.54
N GLU A 714 -18.86 22.88 -11.60
CA GLU A 714 -18.22 22.30 -10.39
C GLU A 714 -17.49 23.37 -9.55
N CYS A 715 -16.81 24.32 -10.22
CA CYS A 715 -16.24 25.51 -9.56
C CYS A 715 -17.34 26.41 -8.96
N GLY A 716 -18.49 26.46 -9.63
CA GLY A 716 -19.69 27.15 -9.16
C GLY A 716 -20.24 26.54 -7.87
N VAL A 717 -20.43 25.22 -7.83
CA VAL A 717 -20.86 24.47 -6.64
C VAL A 717 -19.92 24.70 -5.46
N LYS A 718 -18.60 24.67 -5.70
CA LYS A 718 -17.60 24.95 -4.66
C LYS A 718 -17.71 26.38 -4.12
N THR A 719 -17.96 27.34 -5.00
CA THR A 719 -18.11 28.75 -4.65
C THR A 719 -19.39 28.99 -3.84
N VAL A 720 -20.51 28.40 -4.23
CA VAL A 720 -21.79 28.47 -3.50
C VAL A 720 -21.67 27.83 -2.11
N LYS A 721 -21.09 26.63 -2.01
CA LYS A 721 -20.84 25.96 -0.71
C LYS A 721 -19.94 26.79 0.21
N SER A 722 -18.89 27.40 -0.34
CA SER A 722 -17.99 28.26 0.43
C SER A 722 -18.69 29.53 0.93
N ASN A 723 -19.54 30.16 0.11
CA ASN A 723 -20.30 31.35 0.51
C ASN A 723 -21.37 31.01 1.56
N LEU A 724 -22.11 29.91 1.37
CA LEU A 724 -23.06 29.40 2.36
C LEU A 724 -22.38 29.13 3.70
N LYS A 725 -21.25 28.42 3.72
CA LYS A 725 -20.50 28.14 4.95
C LYS A 725 -20.02 29.42 5.65
N ARG A 726 -19.62 30.44 4.88
CA ARG A 726 -19.14 31.72 5.42
C ARG A 726 -20.27 32.59 5.98
N VAL A 727 -21.44 32.59 5.34
CA VAL A 727 -22.59 33.42 5.71
C VAL A 727 -23.41 32.79 6.84
N ILE A 728 -23.56 31.45 6.84
CA ILE A 728 -24.46 30.73 7.76
C ILE A 728 -23.70 30.13 8.96
N GLY A 729 -22.43 29.76 8.79
CA GLY A 729 -21.66 29.06 9.83
C GLY A 729 -22.26 27.69 10.19
N ASP A 730 -22.38 27.40 11.48
CA ASP A 730 -22.96 26.15 12.00
C ASP A 730 -24.48 26.24 12.29
N GLN A 731 -25.13 27.35 11.93
CA GLN A 731 -26.55 27.55 12.19
C GLN A 731 -27.42 26.77 11.19
N SER A 732 -28.47 26.09 11.68
CA SER A 732 -29.46 25.46 10.80
C SER A 732 -30.61 26.41 10.49
N LEU A 733 -30.79 26.73 9.21
CA LEU A 733 -31.84 27.61 8.68
C LEU A 733 -33.14 26.84 8.41
N SER A 734 -34.28 27.54 8.39
CA SER A 734 -35.53 27.01 7.80
C SER A 734 -35.50 27.08 6.27
N PHE A 735 -36.47 26.43 5.62
CA PHE A 735 -36.53 26.35 4.15
C PHE A 735 -36.61 27.74 3.50
N GLU A 736 -37.48 28.61 4.03
CA GLU A 736 -37.61 30.00 3.57
C GLU A 736 -36.33 30.79 3.81
N GLN A 737 -35.71 30.66 4.98
CA GLN A 737 -34.45 31.36 5.30
C GLN A 737 -33.29 30.91 4.39
N LEU A 738 -33.21 29.61 4.06
CA LEU A 738 -32.22 29.08 3.12
C LEU A 738 -32.47 29.61 1.71
N SER A 739 -33.74 29.66 1.27
CA SER A 739 -34.15 30.22 -0.01
C SER A 739 -33.77 31.70 -0.13
N THR A 740 -34.08 32.51 0.87
CA THR A 740 -33.70 33.94 0.92
C THR A 740 -32.18 34.12 0.91
N THR A 741 -31.45 33.33 1.69
CA THR A 741 -29.98 33.41 1.75
C THR A 741 -29.34 33.05 0.40
N LEU A 742 -29.88 32.04 -0.29
CA LEU A 742 -29.40 31.65 -1.61
C LEU A 742 -29.71 32.69 -2.69
N ALA A 743 -30.86 33.37 -2.62
CA ALA A 743 -31.16 34.49 -3.51
C ALA A 743 -30.15 35.65 -3.33
N LEU A 744 -29.74 35.95 -2.09
CA LEU A 744 -28.69 36.95 -1.82
C LEU A 744 -27.32 36.50 -2.35
N ILE A 745 -26.98 35.22 -2.21
CA ILE A 745 -25.75 34.65 -2.77
C ILE A 745 -25.78 34.68 -4.30
N GLU A 746 -26.90 34.35 -4.94
CA GLU A 746 -27.08 34.45 -6.39
C GLU A 746 -26.86 35.89 -6.88
N ALA A 747 -27.49 36.88 -6.23
CA ALA A 747 -27.30 38.29 -6.53
C ALA A 747 -25.82 38.71 -6.43
N THR A 748 -25.16 38.34 -5.33
CA THR A 748 -23.74 38.64 -5.09
C THR A 748 -22.84 38.00 -6.15
N LEU A 749 -23.05 36.72 -6.46
CA LEU A 749 -22.25 36.00 -7.44
C LEU A 749 -22.43 36.55 -8.85
N ASN A 750 -23.62 37.03 -9.19
CA ASN A 750 -23.89 37.63 -10.49
C ASN A 750 -23.44 39.10 -10.59
N SER A 751 -23.14 39.78 -9.48
CA SER A 751 -22.52 41.13 -9.49
C SER A 751 -21.00 41.12 -9.62
N ARG A 752 -20.36 39.95 -9.84
CA ARG A 752 -18.90 39.87 -9.96
C ARG A 752 -18.39 40.27 -11.35
N PRO A 753 -17.20 40.87 -11.46
CA PRO A 753 -16.50 41.09 -12.74
C PRO A 753 -16.33 39.85 -13.62
N LEU A 754 -16.59 39.98 -14.93
CA LEU A 754 -16.25 38.97 -15.94
C LEU A 754 -14.80 39.11 -16.45
N THR A 755 -14.22 40.30 -16.35
CA THR A 755 -12.86 40.65 -16.77
C THR A 755 -12.09 41.31 -15.61
N PRO A 756 -10.74 41.32 -15.64
CA PRO A 756 -9.94 42.06 -14.66
C PRO A 756 -10.28 43.56 -14.70
N VAL A 757 -10.35 44.21 -13.54
CA VAL A 757 -10.65 45.65 -13.43
C VAL A 757 -9.49 46.44 -14.05
N SER A 758 -9.81 47.39 -14.93
CA SER A 758 -8.82 48.28 -15.55
C SER A 758 -8.13 49.15 -14.50
N ASN A 759 -6.85 49.48 -14.72
CA ASN A 759 -6.09 50.40 -13.85
C ASN A 759 -6.31 51.88 -14.21
N ASP A 760 -7.16 52.17 -15.20
CA ASP A 760 -7.46 53.52 -15.66
C ASP A 760 -8.56 54.16 -14.79
N ALA A 761 -8.27 55.32 -14.21
CA ALA A 761 -9.15 55.99 -13.23
C ALA A 761 -10.47 56.52 -13.82
N ASN A 762 -10.59 56.55 -15.15
CA ASN A 762 -11.80 56.99 -15.87
C ASN A 762 -12.69 55.81 -16.35
N ASP A 763 -12.26 54.57 -16.18
CA ASP A 763 -12.98 53.38 -16.64
C ASP A 763 -13.87 52.83 -15.52
N LEU A 764 -15.06 53.43 -15.35
CA LEU A 764 -15.84 53.28 -14.11
C LEU A 764 -16.80 52.09 -14.04
N ASP A 765 -16.95 51.25 -15.08
CA ASP A 765 -17.90 50.12 -15.00
C ASP A 765 -17.37 48.81 -15.56
N VAL A 766 -17.18 47.84 -14.66
CA VAL A 766 -16.76 46.46 -14.97
C VAL A 766 -17.96 45.62 -15.40
N LEU A 767 -17.84 44.89 -16.51
CA LEU A 767 -18.92 44.04 -17.01
C LEU A 767 -19.17 42.84 -16.07
N THR A 768 -20.40 42.64 -15.58
CA THR A 768 -20.80 41.57 -14.66
C THR A 768 -21.89 40.69 -15.30
N PRO A 769 -22.10 39.43 -14.85
CA PRO A 769 -23.26 38.64 -15.28
C PRO A 769 -24.60 39.34 -15.06
N GLY A 770 -24.72 40.18 -14.01
CA GLY A 770 -25.92 40.97 -13.70
C GLY A 770 -26.31 41.93 -14.82
N HIS A 771 -25.32 42.53 -15.52
CA HIS A 771 -25.56 43.38 -16.69
C HIS A 771 -26.37 42.66 -17.78
N PHE A 772 -26.12 41.36 -17.98
CA PHE A 772 -26.85 40.56 -18.97
C PHE A 772 -28.24 40.10 -18.50
N LEU A 773 -28.46 39.99 -17.19
CA LEU A 773 -29.72 39.50 -16.62
C LEU A 773 -30.75 40.60 -16.40
N ILE A 774 -30.30 41.77 -15.93
CA ILE A 774 -31.18 42.87 -15.50
C ILE A 774 -30.71 44.26 -15.97
N GLY A 775 -29.62 44.35 -16.75
CA GLY A 775 -29.08 45.61 -17.27
C GLY A 775 -28.14 46.38 -16.33
N ARG A 776 -27.96 45.91 -15.08
CA ARG A 776 -27.09 46.48 -14.03
C ARG A 776 -26.60 45.39 -13.07
N PRO A 777 -25.61 45.61 -12.18
CA PRO A 777 -25.29 44.65 -11.13
C PRO A 777 -26.48 44.49 -10.17
N LEU A 778 -26.74 43.27 -9.68
CA LEU A 778 -27.90 42.96 -8.83
C LEU A 778 -27.85 43.61 -7.44
N THR A 779 -26.66 44.04 -7.02
CA THR A 779 -26.39 44.68 -5.72
C THR A 779 -26.28 46.20 -5.81
N ALA A 780 -26.54 46.80 -6.97
CA ALA A 780 -26.52 48.26 -7.13
C ALA A 780 -27.67 48.92 -6.36
N VAL A 781 -27.39 50.04 -5.69
CA VAL A 781 -28.41 50.82 -4.96
C VAL A 781 -29.42 51.39 -5.97
N PRO A 782 -30.74 51.36 -5.70
CA PRO A 782 -31.71 51.99 -6.58
C PRO A 782 -31.43 53.49 -6.69
N GLU A 783 -31.22 54.00 -7.90
CA GLU A 783 -31.12 55.44 -8.11
C GLU A 783 -32.45 56.13 -7.74
N PRO A 784 -32.43 57.32 -7.13
CA PRO A 784 -33.63 58.08 -6.84
C PRO A 784 -34.37 58.39 -8.15
N ASN A 785 -35.71 58.29 -8.12
CA ASN A 785 -36.54 58.64 -9.26
C ASN A 785 -36.29 60.09 -9.67
N VAL A 786 -35.57 60.28 -10.77
CA VAL A 786 -35.49 61.58 -11.45
C VAL A 786 -36.88 61.92 -11.97
N PRO A 787 -37.41 63.15 -11.76
CA PRO A 787 -38.72 63.53 -12.26
C PRO A 787 -38.80 63.32 -13.78
N MET A 788 -39.91 62.72 -14.23
CA MET A 788 -40.15 62.38 -15.64
C MET A 788 -40.02 63.60 -16.55
N ILE A 789 -38.93 63.67 -17.32
CA ILE A 789 -38.99 64.33 -18.62
C ILE A 789 -39.70 63.36 -19.58
N ALA A 790 -40.72 63.86 -20.28
CA ALA A 790 -41.50 63.10 -21.23
C ALA A 790 -40.64 62.70 -22.45
N ASN A 791 -39.98 61.55 -22.38
CA ASN A 791 -39.31 60.94 -23.53
C ASN A 791 -40.19 59.85 -24.15
N ASN A 792 -40.37 59.95 -25.48
CA ASN A 792 -41.19 59.07 -26.30
C ASN A 792 -40.92 57.57 -26.03
N ARG A 793 -41.98 56.77 -25.84
CA ARG A 793 -41.90 55.33 -25.52
C ARG A 793 -41.11 54.51 -26.54
N LEU A 794 -41.07 54.95 -27.81
CA LEU A 794 -40.26 54.35 -28.89
C LEU A 794 -38.74 54.49 -28.67
N GLN A 795 -38.27 55.56 -28.03
CA GLN A 795 -36.84 55.78 -27.75
C GLN A 795 -36.33 54.93 -26.58
N ARG A 796 -37.18 54.58 -25.61
CA ARG A 796 -36.77 53.80 -24.42
C ARG A 796 -36.49 52.33 -24.76
N TRP A 797 -37.28 51.75 -25.67
CA TRP A 797 -37.04 50.40 -26.19
C TRP A 797 -35.81 50.34 -27.10
N ALA A 798 -35.62 51.34 -27.97
CA ALA A 798 -34.41 51.47 -28.79
C ALA A 798 -33.14 51.67 -27.93
N LEU A 799 -33.24 52.44 -26.84
CA LEU A 799 -32.17 52.61 -25.87
C LEU A 799 -31.84 51.30 -25.14
N SER A 800 -32.85 50.54 -24.69
CA SER A 800 -32.63 49.23 -24.05
C SER A 800 -31.96 48.22 -24.99
N ARG A 801 -32.35 48.20 -26.27
CA ARG A 801 -31.73 47.37 -27.30
C ARG A 801 -30.28 47.79 -27.60
N LYS A 802 -30.02 49.10 -27.64
CA LYS A 802 -28.67 49.66 -27.80
C LYS A 802 -27.77 49.28 -26.62
N ILE A 803 -28.25 49.43 -25.38
CA ILE A 803 -27.55 48.99 -24.16
C ILE A 803 -27.23 47.49 -24.21
N GLN A 804 -28.18 46.66 -24.66
CA GLN A 804 -27.98 45.21 -24.76
C GLN A 804 -26.95 44.84 -25.86
N GLN A 805 -26.98 45.53 -27.00
CA GLN A 805 -25.98 45.39 -28.07
C GLN A 805 -24.59 45.88 -27.62
N ASP A 806 -24.53 46.99 -26.87
CA ASP A 806 -23.30 47.53 -26.30
C ASP A 806 -22.68 46.55 -25.29
N PHE A 807 -23.47 45.87 -24.45
CA PHE A 807 -22.97 44.81 -23.56
C PHE A 807 -22.41 43.60 -24.33
N TRP A 808 -23.04 43.16 -25.41
CA TRP A 808 -22.52 42.08 -26.25
C TRP A 808 -21.26 42.48 -27.04
N LYS A 809 -21.17 43.75 -27.46
CA LYS A 809 -19.99 44.34 -28.10
C LYS A 809 -18.82 44.46 -27.11
N ARG A 810 -19.09 44.85 -25.86
CA ARG A 810 -18.09 44.83 -24.77
C ARG A 810 -17.68 43.41 -24.40
N TRP A 811 -18.60 42.46 -24.34
CA TRP A 811 -18.27 41.04 -24.13
C TRP A 811 -17.37 40.49 -25.25
N SER A 812 -17.61 40.85 -26.51
CA SER A 812 -16.76 40.38 -27.60
C SER A 812 -15.39 41.06 -27.66
N LEU A 813 -15.30 42.35 -27.29
CA LEU A 813 -14.03 43.10 -27.30
C LEU A 813 -13.19 42.91 -26.03
N GLU A 814 -13.82 42.83 -24.86
CA GLU A 814 -13.13 42.76 -23.57
C GLU A 814 -12.99 41.31 -23.09
N TYR A 815 -14.07 40.51 -23.16
CA TYR A 815 -14.07 39.15 -22.59
C TYR A 815 -13.60 38.07 -23.58
N LEU A 816 -14.10 38.05 -24.83
CA LEU A 816 -13.64 37.08 -25.83
C LEU A 816 -12.14 37.22 -26.13
N ASN A 817 -11.60 38.45 -26.12
CA ASN A 817 -10.16 38.69 -26.29
C ASN A 817 -9.30 38.18 -25.12
N THR A 818 -9.87 38.05 -23.91
CA THR A 818 -9.17 37.34 -22.81
C THR A 818 -9.15 35.83 -23.02
N LEU A 819 -10.11 35.26 -23.76
CA LEU A 819 -10.17 33.82 -24.05
C LEU A 819 -9.23 33.39 -25.19
N THR A 820 -8.68 34.32 -25.97
CA THR A 820 -7.65 34.06 -27.00
C THR A 820 -6.32 33.66 -26.37
N GLN A 821 -6.04 34.10 -25.15
CA GLN A 821 -4.81 33.76 -24.43
C GLN A 821 -4.91 32.38 -23.77
N ARG A 822 -4.05 31.45 -24.18
CA ARG A 822 -3.88 30.15 -23.51
C ARG A 822 -3.10 30.37 -22.21
N PHE A 823 -3.77 30.40 -21.06
CA PHE A 823 -3.10 30.66 -19.77
C PHE A 823 -2.35 29.46 -19.17
N LYS A 824 -2.53 28.23 -19.69
CA LYS A 824 -1.86 26.99 -19.25
C LYS A 824 -1.59 26.07 -20.44
N TRP A 825 -0.51 25.29 -20.39
CA TRP A 825 -0.11 24.30 -21.41
C TRP A 825 0.00 24.91 -22.81
N GLN A 826 0.96 25.85 -22.93
CA GLN A 826 1.14 26.72 -24.09
C GLN A 826 1.98 26.11 -25.21
N PHE A 827 2.74 25.05 -24.92
CA PHE A 827 3.70 24.44 -25.82
C PHE A 827 3.31 22.98 -26.10
N SER A 828 3.59 22.51 -27.32
CA SER A 828 3.48 21.09 -27.65
C SER A 828 4.67 20.33 -27.04
N GLU A 829 4.37 19.26 -26.30
CA GLU A 829 5.37 18.31 -25.80
C GLU A 829 5.27 16.98 -26.56
N ASP A 830 6.34 16.16 -26.50
CA ASP A 830 6.36 14.85 -27.14
C ASP A 830 5.21 13.96 -26.63
N ASN A 831 4.50 13.33 -27.57
CA ASN A 831 3.39 12.45 -27.25
C ASN A 831 3.88 11.24 -26.41
N ILE A 832 3.17 10.94 -25.32
CA ILE A 832 3.38 9.72 -24.54
C ILE A 832 3.20 8.52 -25.46
N LYS A 833 4.17 7.59 -25.47
CA LYS A 833 4.13 6.38 -26.30
C LYS A 833 3.45 5.20 -25.57
N PRO A 834 2.78 4.28 -26.29
CA PRO A 834 2.39 3.00 -25.74
C PRO A 834 3.60 2.25 -25.15
N GLY A 835 3.43 1.58 -24.00
CA GLY A 835 4.47 0.81 -23.31
C GLY A 835 5.11 1.51 -22.10
N VAL A 836 5.04 2.85 -22.02
CA VAL A 836 5.64 3.63 -20.93
C VAL A 836 4.95 3.33 -19.59
N VAL A 837 5.75 3.21 -18.52
CA VAL A 837 5.25 3.05 -17.15
C VAL A 837 5.03 4.42 -16.51
N VAL A 838 3.83 4.64 -15.99
CA VAL A 838 3.37 5.91 -15.44
C VAL A 838 2.84 5.73 -14.02
N LEU A 839 2.94 6.78 -13.21
CA LEU A 839 2.14 6.94 -11.98
C LEU A 839 0.82 7.61 -12.35
N VAL A 840 -0.30 6.99 -11.96
CA VAL A 840 -1.64 7.54 -12.14
C VAL A 840 -1.95 8.43 -10.93
N ARG A 841 -2.03 9.74 -11.19
CA ARG A 841 -2.34 10.73 -10.16
C ARG A 841 -3.74 10.51 -9.60
N ASP A 842 -3.83 10.42 -8.29
CA ASP A 842 -5.08 10.39 -7.53
C ASP A 842 -5.05 11.53 -6.52
N ASP A 843 -5.96 12.50 -6.67
CA ASP A 843 -5.99 13.69 -5.81
C ASP A 843 -6.37 13.36 -4.36
N ASN A 844 -6.95 12.18 -4.10
CA ASN A 844 -7.31 11.73 -2.75
C ASN A 844 -6.17 11.01 -2.02
N LEU A 845 -5.04 10.77 -2.69
CA LEU A 845 -3.89 10.06 -2.14
C LEU A 845 -2.65 10.94 -2.19
N PRO A 846 -1.79 10.91 -1.16
CA PRO A 846 -0.51 11.59 -1.21
C PRO A 846 0.36 11.02 -2.36
N PRO A 847 1.23 11.83 -2.99
CA PRO A 847 2.05 11.43 -4.15
C PRO A 847 2.77 10.08 -4.05
N GLY A 848 3.25 9.73 -2.85
CA GLY A 848 3.91 8.44 -2.60
C GLY A 848 3.00 7.20 -2.66
N LYS A 849 1.66 7.37 -2.72
CA LYS A 849 0.65 6.31 -2.79
C LYS A 849 -0.05 6.21 -4.15
N TRP A 850 0.36 7.01 -5.14
CA TRP A 850 -0.21 6.94 -6.49
C TRP A 850 0.04 5.59 -7.15
N LYS A 851 -0.96 5.09 -7.88
CA LYS A 851 -0.92 3.74 -8.46
C LYS A 851 0.00 3.70 -9.68
N LEU A 852 0.74 2.60 -9.84
CA LEU A 852 1.50 2.31 -11.05
C LEU A 852 0.59 1.79 -12.15
N GLY A 853 0.84 2.21 -13.38
CA GLY A 853 0.17 1.71 -14.57
C GLY A 853 1.06 1.74 -15.81
N ARG A 854 0.70 0.95 -16.82
CA ARG A 854 1.38 0.94 -18.12
C ARG A 854 0.45 1.49 -19.19
N VAL A 855 0.94 2.41 -20.02
CA VAL A 855 0.16 2.96 -21.14
C VAL A 855 -0.01 1.87 -22.19
N CYS A 856 -1.26 1.54 -22.53
CA CYS A 856 -1.60 0.52 -23.53
C CYS A 856 -1.99 1.13 -24.87
N GLN A 857 -2.72 2.25 -24.85
CA GLN A 857 -3.21 2.91 -26.05
C GLN A 857 -3.25 4.42 -25.84
N VAL A 858 -3.00 5.17 -26.91
CA VAL A 858 -3.07 6.64 -26.95
C VAL A 858 -4.24 7.06 -27.83
N SER A 859 -4.92 8.15 -27.47
CA SER A 859 -5.99 8.74 -28.27
C SER A 859 -5.61 10.18 -28.63
N PRO A 860 -5.13 10.42 -29.87
CA PRO A 860 -4.87 11.77 -30.36
C PRO A 860 -6.17 12.55 -30.60
N GLY A 861 -6.12 13.87 -30.50
CA GLY A 861 -7.19 14.75 -30.97
C GLY A 861 -7.09 15.03 -32.47
N ASP A 862 -7.95 15.90 -32.99
CA ASP A 862 -7.99 16.28 -34.42
C ASP A 862 -6.70 16.98 -34.91
N ASP A 863 -5.85 17.41 -33.97
CA ASP A 863 -4.54 18.04 -34.20
C ASP A 863 -3.35 17.09 -33.91
N ASP A 864 -3.57 15.77 -33.90
CA ASP A 864 -2.58 14.71 -33.62
C ASP A 864 -1.89 14.76 -32.25
N LEU A 865 -2.35 15.62 -31.34
CA LEU A 865 -1.82 15.73 -29.98
C LEU A 865 -2.54 14.77 -29.02
N VAL A 866 -1.78 13.92 -28.35
CA VAL A 866 -2.31 12.93 -27.38
C VAL A 866 -2.66 13.64 -26.08
N ARG A 867 -3.96 13.71 -25.78
CA ARG A 867 -4.48 14.28 -24.53
C ARG A 867 -5.11 13.24 -23.61
N VAL A 868 -5.45 12.06 -24.14
CA VAL A 868 -6.05 10.95 -23.41
C VAL A 868 -5.25 9.68 -23.67
N VAL A 869 -4.97 8.93 -22.59
CA VAL A 869 -4.28 7.64 -22.62
C VAL A 869 -5.09 6.57 -21.89
N SER A 870 -5.03 5.35 -22.40
CA SER A 870 -5.55 4.17 -21.73
C SER A 870 -4.42 3.47 -20.98
N VAL A 871 -4.55 3.37 -19.65
CA VAL A 871 -3.53 2.86 -18.74
C VAL A 871 -4.03 1.57 -18.08
N ARG A 872 -3.23 0.50 -18.16
CA ARG A 872 -3.47 -0.75 -17.44
C ARG A 872 -2.82 -0.68 -16.06
N THR A 873 -3.65 -0.76 -15.03
CA THR A 873 -3.25 -0.83 -13.62
C THR A 873 -3.46 -2.24 -13.07
N SER A 874 -3.01 -2.51 -11.84
CA SER A 874 -3.28 -3.79 -11.14
C SER A 874 -4.77 -4.07 -10.94
N SER A 875 -5.62 -3.04 -10.98
CA SER A 875 -7.07 -3.12 -10.83
C SER A 875 -7.85 -3.13 -12.15
N GLY A 876 -7.17 -3.09 -13.31
CA GLY A 876 -7.81 -3.08 -14.64
C GLY A 876 -7.40 -1.91 -15.53
N LEU A 877 -8.05 -1.79 -16.68
CA LEU A 877 -7.81 -0.76 -17.70
C LEU A 877 -8.63 0.50 -17.40
N ILE A 878 -7.98 1.67 -17.38
CA ILE A 878 -8.62 2.97 -17.13
C ILE A 878 -8.19 4.00 -18.18
N LYS A 879 -9.11 4.87 -18.61
CA LYS A 879 -8.79 6.04 -19.45
C LYS A 879 -8.48 7.26 -18.57
N ARG A 880 -7.39 7.97 -18.86
CA ARG A 880 -6.95 9.15 -18.11
C ARG A 880 -6.42 10.23 -19.03
N ALA A 881 -6.60 11.49 -18.65
CA ALA A 881 -5.94 12.61 -19.31
C ALA A 881 -4.42 12.54 -19.10
N VAL A 882 -3.64 13.01 -20.07
CA VAL A 882 -2.16 13.05 -19.98
C VAL A 882 -1.69 13.84 -18.76
N SER A 883 -2.39 14.92 -18.40
CA SER A 883 -2.13 15.72 -17.19
C SER A 883 -2.35 14.97 -15.86
N ARG A 884 -2.92 13.76 -15.91
CA ARG A 884 -3.19 12.88 -14.76
C ARG A 884 -2.27 11.65 -14.71
N VAL A 885 -1.28 11.56 -15.59
CA VAL A 885 -0.31 10.47 -15.61
C VAL A 885 1.10 11.06 -15.59
N VAL A 886 2.00 10.47 -14.81
CA VAL A 886 3.39 10.96 -14.68
C VAL A 886 4.34 9.83 -15.13
N PRO A 887 5.03 9.97 -16.27
CA PRO A 887 6.03 9.01 -16.73
C PRO A 887 7.13 8.84 -15.68
N LEU A 888 7.49 7.60 -15.37
CA LEU A 888 8.64 7.37 -14.50
C LEU A 888 9.94 7.69 -15.25
N PRO A 889 10.94 8.29 -14.58
CA PRO A 889 12.28 8.48 -15.15
C PRO A 889 13.02 7.14 -15.11
N MET A 890 12.63 6.22 -15.97
CA MET A 890 13.38 5.00 -16.25
C MET A 890 14.10 5.25 -17.57
N ASP A 891 15.43 5.20 -17.57
CA ASP A 891 16.20 5.13 -18.81
C ASP A 891 15.80 3.81 -19.50
N ASP A 892 15.47 3.85 -20.80
CA ASP A 892 15.29 2.65 -21.63
C ASP A 892 16.57 1.79 -21.67
#